data_AF-A0A933JLC6-F1
#
_entry.id   AF-A0A933JLC6-F1
#
_cell.length_a   1.000
_cell.length_b   1.000
_cell.length_c   1.000
_cell.angle_alpha   90.00
_cell.angle_beta   90.00
_cell.angle_gamma   90.00
#
_symmetry.space_group_name_H-M   'P 1'
#
loop_
_entity.id
_entity.type
_entity.pdbx_description
1 polymer ?
#
loop_
_entity_poly.entity_id
_entity_poly.type
_entity_poly.pdbx_seq_one_letter_code
_entity_poly.pdbx_strand_id
1 'polypeptide(L)'
;MNRIALVGMLLGVACGGAQEEAISDESLIGGTAAGGLRPEVGRLWFDGGYCTATLIRQDIAITAAHCVNYHTGAERVGSIEFDGPNGSERAQMIAHRSFSGRLGPYDVALVRLESAVPTRLARAAEITTSGLKIGDELTLFGFGCGARGSLQSLGKTYRRVRYGSSTAVCPGDSGGPGFLANGTIATITSGYQTPGGADVFGLPSLLKNDIDAQLVAWGAAPTQSTSLLPNARVWRKDVTLSRCSEWTLAENFASGRFNAHQFRMTLPAGVTEVEVRARAGAWAPVLVLGSSSGTKLYDGGGFGSSSGVEARELSSGRTGAIASVRLQSSQVATLDVYLSSWAARESGYSSGLPTSAAYSIVVRNDCAAVPSGTRIDRFPYEVLADTRSGTNRNDRYACAPDTNESGPELTYELEVAERGFLATELSEMPAGVDADVHVLSANGSCLSRGDVTAAAMIEAGRYLVVVDSWVGRDGVARAGQFQLNVGFTSASTLEAHGMSTDVAVLALKVFGTAFAERAVDVPILTIADFARPSNEARLWVVDLSRQALVGRAHVAHGYGSSDPADRRRVRTVSNDGSNMTSIGVYVTGAATQGALAVSGIEPGFNDAAERRGIKVAVSDQVTASYVASHGAPVESNGTFLVGSDVGPELIEYISEGTLLLAYFPDSRWMTQSEYLR
;
A
#
# COMPACT_ATOMS: atom_id res chain seq x y z
N MET A 1 65.47 30.29 36.48
CA MET A 1 65.04 31.69 36.22
C MET A 1 63.52 31.63 36.01
N ASN A 2 62.77 31.60 37.11
CA ASN A 2 61.96 32.70 37.68
C ASN A 2 60.51 32.63 37.18
N ARG A 3 59.45 32.50 37.98
CA ARG A 3 59.26 32.54 39.44
C ARG A 3 57.92 31.87 39.79
N ILE A 4 57.92 31.19 40.93
CA ILE A 4 56.77 30.80 41.75
C ILE A 4 56.14 32.07 42.36
N ALA A 5 54.80 32.14 42.43
CA ALA A 5 54.07 32.78 43.53
C ALA A 5 52.58 32.36 43.52
N LEU A 6 52.29 31.34 44.33
CA LEU A 6 51.00 31.12 44.97
C LEU A 6 50.83 32.17 46.09
N VAL A 7 49.59 32.58 46.39
CA VAL A 7 49.02 32.90 47.74
C VAL A 7 47.78 33.77 47.55
N GLY A 8 46.67 33.45 48.25
CA GLY A 8 45.73 34.52 48.62
C GLY A 8 44.26 34.23 48.93
N MET A 9 43.89 33.02 49.38
CA MET A 9 42.97 32.77 50.52
C MET A 9 41.56 33.45 50.62
N LEU A 10 40.52 32.59 50.49
CA LEU A 10 39.28 32.44 51.30
C LEU A 10 38.29 33.63 51.53
N LEU A 11 37.02 33.43 51.13
CA LEU A 11 35.83 33.03 51.96
C LEU A 11 34.52 33.55 51.35
N GLY A 12 33.51 32.69 51.21
CA GLY A 12 32.13 33.14 50.96
C GLY A 12 31.21 32.04 50.41
N VAL A 13 30.34 31.51 51.28
CA VAL A 13 29.27 30.54 51.00
C VAL A 13 28.13 31.21 50.21
N ALA A 14 27.58 30.57 49.16
CA ALA A 14 26.14 30.44 48.91
C ALA A 14 25.79 29.71 47.59
N CYS A 15 24.60 29.12 47.63
CA CYS A 15 23.84 28.30 46.68
C CYS A 15 23.88 28.65 45.19
N GLY A 16 23.49 27.62 44.40
CA GLY A 16 23.38 27.64 42.95
C GLY A 16 22.54 28.77 42.37
N GLY A 17 23.02 29.25 41.23
CA GLY A 17 22.28 29.99 40.22
C GLY A 17 22.74 29.44 38.88
N ALA A 18 21.77 28.97 38.09
CA ALA A 18 21.98 28.40 36.77
C ALA A 18 22.93 29.26 35.93
N GLN A 19 23.86 28.61 35.23
CA GLN A 19 24.43 29.22 34.04
C GLN A 19 23.27 29.37 33.05
N GLU A 20 22.89 30.62 32.83
CA GLU A 20 22.07 31.04 31.70
C GLU A 20 22.89 30.74 30.44
N GLU A 21 22.64 29.56 29.85
CA GLU A 21 23.02 29.28 28.47
C GLU A 21 22.22 30.22 27.56
N ALA A 22 22.83 31.31 27.15
CA ALA A 22 22.40 32.06 25.99
C ALA A 22 23.17 31.52 24.77
N ILE A 23 22.58 30.58 24.05
CA ILE A 23 23.02 30.17 22.71
C ILE A 23 21.83 30.39 21.78
N SER A 24 22.02 31.28 20.81
CA SER A 24 21.04 31.66 19.80
C SER A 24 20.87 30.54 18.76
N ASP A 25 19.63 30.04 18.67
CA ASP A 25 19.12 29.06 17.72
C ASP A 25 18.99 29.59 16.28
N GLU A 26 19.52 28.87 15.28
CA GLU A 26 19.07 29.01 13.89
C GLU A 26 18.99 27.64 13.17
N SER A 27 17.85 27.40 12.51
CA SER A 27 17.49 26.26 11.63
C SER A 27 16.57 26.80 10.51
N LEU A 28 16.46 26.12 9.35
CA LEU A 28 16.46 26.79 8.03
C LEU A 28 17.71 27.69 7.92
N ILE A 29 18.39 27.74 6.77
CA ILE A 29 19.60 28.57 6.68
C ILE A 29 19.21 30.01 7.03
N GLY A 30 19.75 30.59 8.11
CA GLY A 30 19.37 31.92 8.60
C GLY A 30 17.90 32.08 9.05
N GLY A 31 17.26 31.00 9.53
CA GLY A 31 15.87 31.00 10.00
C GLY A 31 15.74 31.20 11.51
N THR A 32 14.54 31.60 11.95
CA THR A 32 14.24 31.95 13.34
C THR A 32 13.52 30.79 14.05
N ALA A 33 13.84 30.56 15.33
CA ALA A 33 13.11 29.63 16.20
C ALA A 33 11.59 29.89 16.16
N ALA A 34 10.81 28.84 15.86
CA ALA A 34 9.36 28.92 15.71
C ALA A 34 8.60 28.47 16.97
N GLY A 35 9.23 27.72 17.89
CA GLY A 35 8.58 27.21 19.10
C GLY A 35 7.23 26.55 18.82
N GLY A 36 6.18 26.95 19.56
CA GLY A 36 4.79 26.47 19.37
C GLY A 36 4.02 27.11 18.21
N LEU A 37 4.64 27.94 17.36
CA LEU A 37 3.97 28.53 16.20
C LEU A 37 3.67 27.46 15.15
N ARG A 38 2.52 27.56 14.48
CA ARG A 38 2.04 26.57 13.51
C ARG A 38 2.11 25.15 14.07
N PRO A 39 1.34 24.82 15.12
CA PRO A 39 1.36 23.49 15.75
C PRO A 39 0.96 22.36 14.77
N GLU A 40 0.32 22.70 13.66
CA GLU A 40 0.03 21.78 12.56
C GLU A 40 1.26 21.37 11.73
N VAL A 41 2.42 22.01 11.92
CA VAL A 41 3.70 21.62 11.32
C VAL A 41 4.45 20.74 12.30
N GLY A 42 4.60 19.47 11.94
CA GLY A 42 5.17 18.42 12.78
C GLY A 42 6.42 17.78 12.17
N ARG A 43 7.16 17.07 13.02
CA ARG A 43 8.37 16.33 12.64
C ARG A 43 8.00 14.90 12.27
N LEU A 44 8.30 14.51 11.04
CA LEU A 44 8.08 13.18 10.51
C LEU A 44 9.31 12.31 10.77
N TRP A 45 9.13 11.15 11.39
CA TRP A 45 10.17 10.16 11.69
C TRP A 45 9.93 8.88 10.88
N PHE A 46 10.98 8.37 10.24
CA PHE A 46 10.99 7.10 9.50
C PHE A 46 12.33 6.38 9.72
N ASP A 47 12.43 5.12 9.29
CA ASP A 47 13.65 4.32 9.49
C ASP A 47 14.86 4.97 8.80
N GLY A 48 15.82 5.43 9.61
CA GLY A 48 17.07 6.03 9.15
C GLY A 48 17.06 7.56 8.96
N GLY A 49 15.98 8.28 9.28
CA GLY A 49 15.95 9.74 9.11
C GLY A 49 14.70 10.44 9.67
N TYR A 50 14.62 11.74 9.37
CA TYR A 50 13.43 12.54 9.67
C TYR A 50 13.20 13.58 8.56
N CYS A 51 11.95 14.00 8.44
CA CYS A 51 11.46 15.05 7.55
C CYS A 51 10.52 15.99 8.32
N THR A 52 9.93 16.94 7.61
CA THR A 52 8.84 17.77 8.09
C THR A 52 7.53 17.33 7.42
N ALA A 53 6.40 17.47 8.11
CA ALA A 53 5.07 17.23 7.56
C ALA A 53 4.06 18.25 8.13
N THR A 54 2.97 18.49 7.41
CA THR A 54 1.94 19.47 7.81
C THR A 54 0.56 18.84 7.83
N LEU A 55 -0.20 19.03 8.90
CA LEU A 55 -1.56 18.52 9.03
C LEU A 55 -2.51 19.28 8.07
N ILE A 56 -3.21 18.55 7.18
CA ILE A 56 -4.20 19.10 6.23
C ILE A 56 -5.63 18.58 6.47
N ARG A 57 -5.74 17.51 7.26
CA ARG A 57 -6.96 17.02 7.90
C ARG A 57 -6.54 16.45 9.24
N GLN A 58 -7.42 16.35 10.22
CA GLN A 58 -7.00 15.94 11.58
C GLN A 58 -6.33 14.55 11.61
N ASP A 59 -6.60 13.70 10.63
CA ASP A 59 -5.99 12.38 10.44
C ASP A 59 -5.05 12.28 9.23
N ILE A 60 -4.75 13.39 8.54
CA ILE A 60 -3.93 13.38 7.32
C ILE A 60 -2.93 14.53 7.33
N ALA A 61 -1.66 14.18 7.14
CA ALA A 61 -0.59 15.13 6.89
C ALA A 61 -0.15 15.10 5.43
N ILE A 62 0.34 16.23 4.94
CA ILE A 62 1.05 16.38 3.66
C ILE A 62 2.55 16.49 3.93
N THR A 63 3.36 15.87 3.10
CA THR A 63 4.83 15.92 3.15
C THR A 63 5.40 15.76 1.72
N ALA A 64 6.71 15.64 1.56
CA ALA A 64 7.34 15.35 0.28
C ALA A 64 7.27 13.84 0.00
N ALA A 65 7.09 13.44 -1.26
CA ALA A 65 7.00 12.04 -1.63
C ALA A 65 8.28 11.27 -1.31
N HIS A 66 9.44 11.89 -1.49
CA HIS A 66 10.72 11.27 -1.14
C HIS A 66 10.88 10.99 0.36
N CYS A 67 10.16 11.69 1.25
CA CYS A 67 10.18 11.43 2.69
C CYS A 67 9.46 10.13 3.08
N VAL A 68 8.64 9.60 2.17
CA VAL A 68 8.00 8.28 2.28
C VAL A 68 8.51 7.36 1.16
N ASN A 69 9.76 7.57 0.74
CA ASN A 69 10.45 6.76 -0.28
C ASN A 69 9.71 6.67 -1.62
N TYR A 70 8.87 7.66 -1.94
CA TYR A 70 7.99 7.66 -3.11
C TYR A 70 6.98 6.50 -3.19
N HIS A 71 6.86 5.70 -2.14
CA HIS A 71 5.95 4.57 -2.13
C HIS A 71 4.50 5.02 -1.94
N THR A 72 3.59 4.15 -2.33
CA THR A 72 2.17 4.25 -2.02
C THR A 72 1.75 2.92 -1.43
N GLY A 73 1.19 2.93 -0.22
CA GLY A 73 0.85 1.68 0.44
C GLY A 73 0.17 1.89 1.78
N ALA A 74 -0.42 0.81 2.28
CA ALA A 74 -1.04 0.73 3.60
C ALA A 74 -0.04 0.18 4.64
N GLU A 75 1.17 0.75 4.65
CA GLU A 75 2.26 0.32 5.52
C GLU A 75 2.52 1.33 6.64
N ARG A 76 2.92 0.83 7.81
CA ARG A 76 3.22 1.64 9.00
C ARG A 76 4.68 2.10 8.97
N VAL A 77 4.99 3.06 8.10
CA VAL A 77 6.35 3.50 7.79
C VAL A 77 6.86 4.71 8.60
N GLY A 78 6.29 4.99 9.77
CA GLY A 78 6.81 6.06 10.64
C GLY A 78 5.80 6.71 11.58
N SER A 79 6.18 7.88 12.11
CA SER A 79 5.32 8.68 12.99
C SER A 79 5.55 10.18 12.82
N ILE A 80 4.53 10.99 13.09
CA ILE A 80 4.63 12.45 13.07
C ILE A 80 4.40 12.99 14.47
N GLU A 81 5.29 13.85 14.94
CA GLU A 81 5.19 14.55 16.22
C GLU A 81 4.79 16.01 16.01
N PHE A 82 3.66 16.40 16.58
CA PHE A 82 3.11 17.75 16.55
C PHE A 82 3.28 18.40 17.91
N ASP A 83 3.97 19.54 17.94
CA ASP A 83 4.20 20.33 19.16
C ASP A 83 3.32 21.57 19.17
N GLY A 84 2.53 21.73 20.22
CA GLY A 84 1.71 22.89 20.47
C GLY A 84 1.95 23.51 21.85
N PRO A 85 1.34 24.66 22.14
CA PRO A 85 1.57 25.40 23.38
C PRO A 85 1.14 24.64 24.65
N ASN A 86 0.31 23.60 24.52
CA ASN A 86 -0.28 22.84 25.64
C ASN A 86 0.17 21.37 25.67
N GLY A 87 1.22 20.99 24.95
CA GLY A 87 1.76 19.63 24.90
C GLY A 87 2.13 19.17 23.48
N SER A 88 2.48 17.90 23.37
CA SER A 88 2.90 17.24 22.12
C SER A 88 2.02 16.03 21.85
N GLU A 89 1.74 15.73 20.58
CA GLU A 89 1.07 14.50 20.15
C GLU A 89 1.89 13.81 19.07
N ARG A 90 2.15 12.52 19.26
CA ARG A 90 2.80 11.69 18.25
C ARG A 90 1.80 10.73 17.61
N ALA A 91 1.52 10.93 16.32
CA ALA A 91 0.60 10.11 15.55
C ALA A 91 1.36 9.11 14.67
N GLN A 92 0.93 7.85 14.66
CA GLN A 92 1.51 6.80 13.81
C GLN A 92 0.96 6.90 12.39
N MET A 93 1.80 6.61 11.41
CA MET A 93 1.39 6.51 10.02
C MET A 93 0.82 5.12 9.74
N ILE A 94 -0.29 5.04 9.00
CA ILE A 94 -0.94 3.77 8.64
C ILE A 94 -1.10 3.58 7.14
N ALA A 95 -0.99 4.65 6.38
CA ALA A 95 -0.93 4.61 4.93
C ALA A 95 -0.25 5.87 4.43
N HIS A 96 0.26 5.81 3.22
CA HIS A 96 0.79 6.96 2.52
C HIS A 96 0.52 6.85 1.02
N ARG A 97 0.38 7.99 0.36
CA ARG A 97 0.15 8.12 -1.07
C ARG A 97 1.15 9.11 -1.62
N SER A 98 2.08 8.64 -2.42
CA SER A 98 3.00 9.50 -3.16
C SER A 98 2.40 9.90 -4.50
N PHE A 99 2.56 11.16 -4.90
CA PHE A 99 2.10 11.66 -6.20
C PHE A 99 3.22 11.82 -7.22
N SER A 100 4.45 11.44 -6.86
CA SER A 100 5.58 11.35 -7.80
C SER A 100 6.65 10.39 -7.30
N GLY A 101 7.56 10.02 -8.20
CA GLY A 101 8.78 9.25 -7.94
C GLY A 101 10.07 10.07 -7.94
N ARG A 102 10.00 11.41 -7.93
CA ARG A 102 11.20 12.28 -7.96
C ARG A 102 10.97 13.66 -7.37
N LEU A 103 12.06 14.33 -7.01
CA LEU A 103 12.06 15.74 -6.60
C LEU A 103 11.46 16.67 -7.68
N GLY A 104 10.79 17.73 -7.25
CA GLY A 104 10.19 18.73 -8.14
C GLY A 104 8.75 19.10 -7.78
N PRO A 105 7.99 19.70 -8.71
CA PRO A 105 6.65 20.25 -8.44
C PRO A 105 5.60 19.21 -8.05
N TYR A 106 5.85 17.92 -8.26
CA TYR A 106 4.96 16.83 -7.88
C TYR A 106 5.49 16.01 -6.69
N ASP A 107 6.61 16.41 -6.08
CA ASP A 107 7.19 15.76 -4.89
C ASP A 107 6.35 16.09 -3.64
N VAL A 108 5.16 15.50 -3.63
CA VAL A 108 4.12 15.66 -2.63
C VAL A 108 3.59 14.27 -2.31
N ALA A 109 3.39 14.00 -1.03
CA ALA A 109 2.71 12.81 -0.56
C ALA A 109 1.70 13.15 0.54
N LEU A 110 0.66 12.34 0.63
CA LEU A 110 -0.22 12.30 1.80
C LEU A 110 0.19 11.17 2.71
N VAL A 111 0.01 11.39 4.00
CA VAL A 111 0.24 10.41 5.05
C VAL A 111 -1.02 10.33 5.89
N ARG A 112 -1.62 9.15 5.94
CA ARG A 112 -2.76 8.85 6.79
C ARG A 112 -2.27 8.46 8.18
N LEU A 113 -2.85 9.10 9.18
CA LEU A 113 -2.58 8.87 10.59
C LEU A 113 -3.55 7.85 11.17
N GLU A 114 -3.04 7.06 12.12
CA GLU A 114 -3.81 6.10 12.89
C GLU A 114 -4.95 6.74 13.69
N SER A 115 -4.72 7.94 14.20
CA SER A 115 -5.65 8.69 15.04
C SER A 115 -5.71 10.15 14.60
N ALA A 116 -6.88 10.76 14.76
CA ALA A 116 -7.03 12.18 14.56
C ALA A 116 -6.25 12.98 15.62
N VAL A 117 -5.40 13.89 15.18
CA VAL A 117 -4.74 14.89 16.01
C VAL A 117 -5.82 15.74 16.70
N PRO A 118 -5.69 16.03 18.01
CA PRO A 118 -6.65 16.87 18.70
C PRO A 118 -6.69 18.30 18.11
N THR A 119 -7.89 18.80 17.79
CA THR A 119 -8.07 20.20 17.33
C THR A 119 -7.60 21.23 18.36
N ARG A 120 -7.60 20.85 19.65
CA ARG A 120 -7.05 21.65 20.77
C ARG A 120 -5.52 21.78 20.73
N LEU A 121 -4.85 20.85 20.06
CA LEU A 121 -3.41 20.85 19.87
C LEU A 121 -3.06 21.57 18.57
N ALA A 122 -3.66 21.15 17.45
CA ALA A 122 -3.38 21.69 16.13
C ALA A 122 -4.64 21.74 15.26
N ARG A 123 -4.81 22.82 14.50
CA ARG A 123 -5.83 22.90 13.46
C ARG A 123 -5.18 22.66 12.11
N ALA A 124 -5.74 21.73 11.34
CA ALA A 124 -5.27 21.46 9.99
C ALA A 124 -5.24 22.72 9.12
N ALA A 125 -4.19 22.86 8.31
CA ALA A 125 -4.02 23.96 7.37
C ALA A 125 -4.64 23.63 6.01
N GLU A 126 -5.09 24.66 5.31
CA GLU A 126 -5.65 24.54 3.97
C GLU A 126 -4.58 24.65 2.89
N ILE A 127 -4.79 23.97 1.76
CA ILE A 127 -3.97 24.08 0.57
C ILE A 127 -4.52 25.20 -0.31
N THR A 128 -3.66 26.07 -0.82
CA THR A 128 -4.08 27.13 -1.75
C THR A 128 -4.63 26.56 -3.05
N THR A 129 -5.66 27.20 -3.60
CA THR A 129 -6.19 26.91 -4.94
C THR A 129 -5.59 27.82 -6.01
N SER A 130 -4.81 28.83 -5.61
CA SER A 130 -4.19 29.80 -6.52
C SER A 130 -2.81 29.33 -6.96
N GLY A 131 -2.51 29.50 -8.25
CA GLY A 131 -1.16 29.25 -8.79
C GLY A 131 -0.15 30.25 -8.22
N LEU A 132 1.06 29.76 -7.92
CA LEU A 132 2.16 30.54 -7.38
C LEU A 132 3.00 31.15 -8.51
N LYS A 133 3.42 32.41 -8.35
CA LYS A 133 4.26 33.13 -9.32
C LYS A 133 5.65 33.37 -8.75
N ILE A 134 6.66 33.37 -9.63
CA ILE A 134 8.03 33.73 -9.24
C ILE A 134 8.01 35.13 -8.60
N GLY A 135 8.61 35.26 -7.43
CA GLY A 135 8.66 36.49 -6.63
C GLY A 135 7.64 36.57 -5.49
N ASP A 136 6.63 35.70 -5.46
CA ASP A 136 5.65 35.62 -4.38
C ASP A 136 6.32 35.34 -3.04
N GLU A 137 5.83 35.97 -1.97
CA GLU A 137 6.37 35.81 -0.62
C GLU A 137 5.84 34.53 0.03
N LEU A 138 6.76 33.72 0.55
CA LEU A 138 6.48 32.50 1.28
C LEU A 138 7.10 32.58 2.67
N THR A 139 6.43 32.01 3.67
CA THR A 139 7.04 31.69 4.96
C THR A 139 7.23 30.18 5.06
N LEU A 140 8.48 29.73 4.95
CA LEU A 140 8.85 28.33 5.09
C LEU A 140 8.91 27.95 6.56
N PHE A 141 8.48 26.73 6.89
CA PHE A 141 8.70 26.10 8.19
C PHE A 141 9.38 24.74 8.02
N GLY A 142 10.25 24.37 8.95
CA GLY A 142 11.01 23.13 8.87
C GLY A 142 11.68 22.74 10.18
N PHE A 143 12.22 21.52 10.20
CA PHE A 143 13.04 20.97 11.29
C PHE A 143 14.47 20.64 10.85
N GLY A 144 14.86 21.13 9.67
CA GLY A 144 16.17 20.87 9.08
C GLY A 144 17.30 21.60 9.79
N CYS A 145 18.49 21.42 9.24
CA CYS A 145 19.71 22.07 9.71
C CYS A 145 19.75 23.61 9.55
N GLY A 146 20.68 24.25 10.25
CA GLY A 146 21.00 25.69 10.06
C GLY A 146 21.98 25.98 8.91
N ALA A 147 22.62 24.96 8.34
CA ALA A 147 23.58 25.10 7.24
C ALA A 147 23.66 23.81 6.39
N ARG A 148 23.68 23.93 5.06
CA ARG A 148 23.88 22.81 4.13
C ARG A 148 25.23 22.12 4.41
N GLY A 149 25.19 20.85 4.83
CA GLY A 149 26.36 20.05 5.21
C GLY A 149 26.49 19.78 6.71
N SER A 150 25.62 20.37 7.55
CA SER A 150 25.48 20.00 8.97
C SER A 150 24.37 18.97 9.17
N LEU A 151 24.59 17.99 10.05
CA LEU A 151 23.58 16.98 10.45
C LEU A 151 22.82 17.36 11.73
N GLN A 152 23.08 18.53 12.32
CA GLN A 152 22.42 18.93 13.58
C GLN A 152 21.00 19.46 13.33
N SER A 153 20.01 18.80 13.94
CA SER A 153 18.60 19.22 14.02
C SER A 153 18.36 19.98 15.32
N LEU A 154 17.72 21.16 15.26
CA LEU A 154 17.68 22.11 16.39
C LEU A 154 16.28 22.65 16.73
N GLY A 155 15.21 21.92 16.38
CA GLY A 155 13.83 22.34 16.68
C GLY A 155 13.13 22.99 15.48
N LYS A 156 11.85 23.36 15.64
CA LYS A 156 11.06 23.96 14.54
C LYS A 156 11.51 25.39 14.30
N THR A 157 11.72 25.76 13.05
CA THR A 157 12.06 27.13 12.65
C THR A 157 11.25 27.59 11.45
N TYR A 158 11.36 28.90 11.16
CA TYR A 158 10.73 29.49 10.00
C TYR A 158 11.62 30.54 9.32
N ARG A 159 11.40 30.76 8.02
CA ARG A 159 12.07 31.83 7.25
C ARG A 159 11.17 32.37 6.15
N ARG A 160 11.16 33.70 5.99
CA ARG A 160 10.50 34.33 4.83
C ARG A 160 11.41 34.32 3.63
N VAL A 161 10.88 33.94 2.48
CA VAL A 161 11.60 33.83 1.20
C VAL A 161 10.72 34.32 0.05
N ARG A 162 11.33 34.47 -1.13
CA ARG A 162 10.61 34.68 -2.39
C ARG A 162 10.66 33.41 -3.24
N TYR A 163 9.52 33.00 -3.76
CA TYR A 163 9.43 31.83 -4.63
C TYR A 163 10.25 32.02 -5.91
N GLY A 164 11.05 30.99 -6.26
CA GLY A 164 11.92 31.00 -7.45
C GLY A 164 13.31 31.62 -7.25
N SER A 165 13.61 32.21 -6.08
CA SER A 165 14.94 32.79 -5.80
C SER A 165 15.49 32.43 -4.42
N SER A 166 14.92 31.44 -3.74
CA SER A 166 15.32 31.05 -2.39
C SER A 166 16.44 30.01 -2.40
N THR A 167 17.28 30.04 -1.37
CA THR A 167 18.38 29.09 -1.10
C THR A 167 18.41 28.68 0.38
N ALA A 168 17.23 28.66 1.01
CA ALA A 168 17.05 28.60 2.45
C ALA A 168 16.91 27.19 3.02
N VAL A 169 16.61 26.18 2.18
CA VAL A 169 16.32 24.82 2.67
C VAL A 169 17.58 23.96 2.73
N CYS A 170 17.56 22.99 3.64
CA CYS A 170 18.62 22.00 3.79
C CYS A 170 18.04 20.63 4.26
N PRO A 171 18.88 19.58 4.44
CA PRO A 171 18.40 18.28 4.91
C PRO A 171 17.58 18.38 6.21
N GLY A 172 16.42 17.71 6.22
CA GLY A 172 15.43 17.74 7.30
C GLY A 172 14.28 18.75 7.10
N ASP A 173 14.44 19.75 6.23
CA ASP A 173 13.35 20.66 5.83
C ASP A 173 12.40 20.04 4.80
N SER A 174 12.81 18.95 4.16
CA SER A 174 12.01 18.18 3.21
C SER A 174 10.61 17.88 3.77
N GLY A 175 9.60 18.12 2.95
CA GLY A 175 8.18 18.00 3.33
C GLY A 175 7.62 19.18 4.13
N GLY A 176 8.45 20.15 4.49
CA GLY A 176 8.04 21.37 5.19
C GLY A 176 7.20 22.30 4.32
N PRO A 177 6.22 23.02 4.90
CA PRO A 177 5.32 23.87 4.12
C PRO A 177 5.95 25.25 3.84
N GLY A 178 5.65 25.82 2.68
CA GLY A 178 5.71 27.25 2.44
C GLY A 178 4.33 27.87 2.46
N PHE A 179 4.08 28.73 3.45
CA PHE A 179 2.79 29.40 3.61
C PHE A 179 2.74 30.75 2.92
N LEU A 180 1.59 31.06 2.33
CA LEU A 180 1.22 32.42 1.93
C LEU A 180 0.81 33.23 3.16
N ALA A 181 0.72 34.56 3.00
CA ALA A 181 0.30 35.47 4.07
C ALA A 181 -1.10 35.16 4.64
N ASN A 182 -1.98 34.52 3.87
CA ASN A 182 -3.30 34.09 4.31
C ASN A 182 -3.29 32.77 5.12
N GLY A 183 -2.11 32.18 5.37
CA GLY A 183 -1.96 30.96 6.16
C GLY A 183 -2.12 29.64 5.40
N THR A 184 -2.44 29.69 4.10
CA THR A 184 -2.59 28.50 3.23
C THR A 184 -1.24 27.97 2.75
N ILE A 185 -1.13 26.65 2.60
CA ILE A 185 0.04 25.94 2.07
C ILE A 185 0.10 26.20 0.56
N ALA A 186 1.18 26.83 0.10
CA ALA A 186 1.46 27.02 -1.32
C ALA A 186 2.54 26.09 -1.87
N THR A 187 3.51 25.72 -1.03
CA THR A 187 4.60 24.84 -1.42
C THR A 187 4.88 23.77 -0.38
N ILE A 188 5.49 22.67 -0.82
CA ILE A 188 6.13 21.66 0.02
C ILE A 188 7.61 21.63 -0.34
N THR A 189 8.52 21.71 0.63
CA THR A 189 9.95 21.65 0.39
C THR A 189 10.31 20.28 -0.20
N SER A 190 10.79 20.27 -1.44
CA SER A 190 11.19 19.04 -2.14
C SER A 190 12.71 18.84 -2.05
N GLY A 191 13.50 19.90 -2.16
CA GLY A 191 14.95 19.80 -2.02
C GLY A 191 15.64 21.07 -2.45
N TYR A 192 16.88 20.96 -2.91
CA TYR A 192 17.63 22.08 -3.47
C TYR A 192 18.59 21.59 -4.55
N GLN A 193 18.90 22.45 -5.51
CA GLN A 193 19.89 22.13 -6.55
C GLN A 193 21.31 22.13 -5.95
N THR A 194 22.12 21.13 -6.28
CA THR A 194 23.52 21.01 -5.81
C THR A 194 24.52 21.30 -6.93
N PRO A 195 25.65 21.99 -6.62
CA PRO A 195 26.01 22.60 -5.34
C PRO A 195 25.44 24.02 -5.16
N GLY A 196 24.81 24.31 -4.01
CA GLY A 196 24.45 25.69 -3.60
C GLY A 196 23.29 26.37 -4.34
N GLY A 197 22.55 25.64 -5.19
CA GLY A 197 21.50 26.17 -6.03
C GLY A 197 20.14 26.39 -5.35
N ALA A 198 19.17 26.82 -6.16
CA ALA A 198 17.84 27.23 -5.73
C ALA A 198 17.08 26.10 -5.03
N ASP A 199 16.23 26.47 -4.07
CA ASP A 199 15.31 25.54 -3.44
C ASP A 199 14.27 25.05 -4.45
N VAL A 200 13.95 23.76 -4.36
CA VAL A 200 12.98 23.07 -5.20
C VAL A 200 11.77 22.76 -4.33
N PHE A 201 10.59 23.04 -4.88
CA PHE A 201 9.32 22.92 -4.18
C PHE A 201 8.34 22.04 -4.93
N GLY A 202 7.66 21.15 -4.20
CA GLY A 202 6.38 20.56 -4.59
C GLY A 202 5.27 21.61 -4.54
N LEU A 203 4.29 21.47 -5.44
CA LEU A 203 3.18 22.39 -5.63
C LEU A 203 1.85 21.64 -5.44
N PRO A 204 1.33 21.54 -4.20
CA PRO A 204 0.10 20.81 -3.91
C PRO A 204 -1.13 21.31 -4.68
N SER A 205 -1.14 22.59 -5.09
CA SER A 205 -2.22 23.16 -5.90
C SER A 205 -2.35 22.52 -7.28
N LEU A 206 -1.25 22.02 -7.86
CA LEU A 206 -1.28 21.27 -9.13
C LEU A 206 -1.89 19.87 -8.98
N LEU A 207 -1.82 19.31 -7.76
CA LEU A 207 -2.30 17.97 -7.42
C LEU A 207 -3.63 18.03 -6.67
N LYS A 208 -4.30 19.18 -6.63
CA LYS A 208 -5.46 19.41 -5.75
C LYS A 208 -6.58 18.38 -5.97
N ASN A 209 -6.87 18.04 -7.23
CA ASN A 209 -7.89 17.06 -7.56
C ASN A 209 -7.52 15.64 -7.09
N ASP A 210 -6.26 15.25 -7.27
CA ASP A 210 -5.76 13.92 -6.86
C ASP A 210 -5.68 13.81 -5.33
N ILE A 211 -5.27 14.89 -4.66
CA ILE A 211 -5.31 15.02 -3.21
C ILE A 211 -6.75 14.85 -2.72
N ASP A 212 -7.70 15.60 -3.28
CA ASP A 212 -9.12 15.52 -2.88
C ASP A 212 -9.70 14.13 -3.13
N ALA A 213 -9.41 13.51 -4.28
CA ALA A 213 -9.81 12.15 -4.58
C ALA A 213 -9.26 11.15 -3.56
N GLN A 214 -8.00 11.30 -3.15
CA GLN A 214 -7.39 10.45 -2.13
C GLN A 214 -7.99 10.68 -0.73
N LEU A 215 -8.31 11.93 -0.38
CA LEU A 215 -9.00 12.27 0.87
C LEU A 215 -10.38 11.61 0.93
N VAL A 216 -11.11 11.56 -0.19
CA VAL A 216 -12.39 10.86 -0.33
C VAL A 216 -12.20 9.36 -0.25
N ALA A 217 -11.22 8.80 -0.95
CA ALA A 217 -10.93 7.36 -0.95
C ALA A 217 -10.57 6.82 0.44
N TRP A 218 -9.85 7.62 1.25
CA TRP A 218 -9.56 7.25 2.64
C TRP A 218 -10.72 7.47 3.61
N GLY A 219 -11.83 8.07 3.16
CA GLY A 219 -13.04 8.26 3.95
C GLY A 219 -12.87 9.26 5.09
N ALA A 220 -13.83 9.24 6.02
CA ALA A 220 -13.85 10.14 7.18
C ALA A 220 -12.69 9.88 8.15
N ALA A 221 -12.28 10.92 8.88
CA ALA A 221 -11.24 10.81 9.89
C ALA A 221 -11.64 9.78 10.97
N PRO A 222 -10.76 8.84 11.35
CA PRO A 222 -11.01 7.98 12.51
C PRO A 222 -11.23 8.85 13.75
N THR A 223 -12.26 8.54 14.53
CA THR A 223 -12.41 9.07 15.89
C THR A 223 -11.12 8.82 16.66
N GLN A 224 -10.65 9.79 17.46
CA GLN A 224 -9.42 9.70 18.25
C GLN A 224 -9.25 8.31 18.87
N SER A 225 -8.20 7.58 18.46
CA SER A 225 -7.82 6.34 19.10
C SER A 225 -7.34 6.68 20.51
N THR A 226 -8.22 6.52 21.50
CA THR A 226 -7.80 6.44 22.89
C THR A 226 -6.94 5.19 23.02
N SER A 227 -5.63 5.35 23.21
CA SER A 227 -4.74 4.22 23.54
C SER A 227 -5.39 3.38 24.64
N LEU A 228 -5.56 2.08 24.39
CA LEU A 228 -6.19 1.16 25.35
C LEU A 228 -5.38 1.05 26.65
N LEU A 229 -4.08 1.33 26.59
CA LEU A 229 -3.16 1.35 27.73
C LEU A 229 -2.51 2.74 27.84
N PRO A 230 -3.19 3.74 28.45
CA PRO A 230 -2.58 5.03 28.70
C PRO A 230 -1.34 4.83 29.61
N ASN A 231 -0.22 5.48 29.27
CA ASN A 231 1.08 5.45 29.95
C ASN A 231 1.96 4.18 29.76
N ALA A 232 1.50 3.17 29.00
CA ALA A 232 2.33 1.99 28.73
C ALA A 232 3.49 2.31 27.77
N ARG A 233 4.65 1.70 28.02
CA ARG A 233 5.77 1.59 27.07
C ARG A 233 5.59 0.31 26.28
N VAL A 234 5.14 0.46 25.03
CA VAL A 234 4.65 -0.65 24.21
C VAL A 234 5.69 -1.05 23.16
N TRP A 235 6.02 -2.34 23.09
CA TRP A 235 6.68 -2.95 21.94
C TRP A 235 5.63 -3.51 20.98
N ARG A 236 5.78 -3.30 19.66
CA ARG A 236 4.73 -3.63 18.68
C ARG A 236 5.20 -4.66 17.67
N LYS A 237 4.29 -5.56 17.28
CA LYS A 237 4.46 -6.55 16.20
C LYS A 237 3.16 -6.67 15.42
N ASP A 238 3.20 -6.53 14.11
CA ASP A 238 2.04 -6.80 13.25
C ASP A 238 2.02 -8.31 12.90
N VAL A 239 0.84 -8.93 12.98
CA VAL A 239 0.62 -10.36 12.74
C VAL A 239 -0.64 -10.53 11.90
N THR A 240 -0.48 -10.95 10.65
CA THR A 240 -1.62 -11.36 9.83
C THR A 240 -1.86 -12.85 10.05
N LEU A 241 -3.04 -13.20 10.52
CA LEU A 241 -3.44 -14.59 10.72
C LEU A 241 -4.39 -14.98 9.59
N SER A 242 -3.84 -15.23 8.40
CA SER A 242 -4.59 -15.65 7.23
C SER A 242 -4.92 -17.15 7.22
N ARG A 243 -4.75 -17.86 8.35
CA ARG A 243 -4.97 -19.31 8.43
C ARG A 243 -5.88 -19.72 9.59
N CYS A 244 -6.75 -20.69 9.33
CA CYS A 244 -7.59 -21.41 10.29
C CYS A 244 -6.72 -22.48 10.97
N SER A 245 -5.68 -22.04 11.68
CA SER A 245 -4.66 -22.89 12.27
C SER A 245 -4.18 -22.32 13.60
N GLU A 246 -3.35 -23.10 14.32
CA GLU A 246 -2.64 -22.62 15.50
C GLU A 246 -1.37 -21.86 15.07
N TRP A 247 -1.21 -20.64 15.60
CA TRP A 247 0.00 -19.83 15.49
C TRP A 247 0.62 -19.69 16.88
N THR A 248 1.94 -19.88 17.01
CA THR A 248 2.64 -19.79 18.30
C THR A 248 3.89 -18.95 18.19
N LEU A 249 4.14 -18.12 19.18
CA LEU A 249 5.36 -17.32 19.33
C LEU A 249 5.83 -17.32 20.79
N ALA A 250 7.15 -17.44 21.00
CA ALA A 250 7.79 -17.25 22.30
C ALA A 250 8.61 -15.94 22.30
N GLU A 251 8.47 -15.15 23.37
CA GLU A 251 9.09 -13.81 23.52
C GLU A 251 9.41 -13.53 25.00
N ASN A 252 10.09 -12.41 25.28
CA ASN A 252 10.40 -11.97 26.64
C ASN A 252 10.48 -10.44 26.79
N PHE A 253 10.48 -9.95 28.04
CA PHE A 253 10.64 -8.54 28.40
C PHE A 253 12.09 -8.19 28.80
N ALA A 254 13.10 -8.92 28.32
CA ALA A 254 14.48 -8.83 28.81
C ALA A 254 15.12 -7.44 28.70
N SER A 255 14.66 -6.61 27.77
CA SER A 255 15.16 -5.24 27.62
C SER A 255 14.79 -4.32 28.80
N GLY A 256 13.73 -4.62 29.56
CA GLY A 256 13.19 -3.76 30.62
C GLY A 256 12.61 -2.42 30.12
N ARG A 257 12.75 -2.12 28.82
CA ARG A 257 12.30 -0.86 28.20
C ARG A 257 10.78 -0.79 28.08
N PHE A 258 10.15 -1.94 27.85
CA PHE A 258 8.73 -2.06 27.61
C PHE A 258 8.03 -2.78 28.76
N ASN A 259 6.81 -2.37 29.05
CA ASN A 259 5.94 -3.02 30.03
C ASN A 259 4.64 -3.52 29.41
N ALA A 260 4.50 -3.45 28.09
CA ALA A 260 3.46 -4.12 27.33
C ALA A 260 3.99 -4.50 25.95
N HIS A 261 3.56 -5.64 25.42
CA HIS A 261 3.74 -6.02 24.02
C HIS A 261 2.38 -5.95 23.33
N GLN A 262 2.31 -5.34 22.15
CA GLN A 262 1.11 -5.19 21.33
C GLN A 262 1.28 -6.02 20.05
N PHE A 263 0.28 -6.83 19.78
CA PHE A 263 0.12 -7.58 18.55
C PHE A 263 -1.06 -6.99 17.80
N ARG A 264 -0.84 -6.42 16.62
CA ARG A 264 -1.93 -6.07 15.72
C ARG A 264 -2.28 -7.31 14.92
N MET A 265 -3.46 -7.85 15.18
CA MET A 265 -3.90 -9.11 14.59
C MET A 265 -5.05 -8.87 13.63
N THR A 266 -4.93 -9.33 12.39
CA THR A 266 -6.08 -9.49 11.49
C THR A 266 -6.58 -10.93 11.61
N LEU A 267 -7.78 -11.07 12.16
CA LEU A 267 -8.42 -12.35 12.46
C LEU A 267 -9.46 -12.69 11.38
N PRO A 268 -9.55 -13.96 10.96
CA PRO A 268 -10.60 -14.40 10.03
C PRO A 268 -11.98 -14.37 10.70
N ALA A 269 -13.04 -14.50 9.90
CA ALA A 269 -14.39 -14.72 10.42
C ALA A 269 -14.46 -16.11 11.10
N GLY A 270 -15.09 -16.19 12.27
CA GLY A 270 -15.20 -17.40 13.07
C GLY A 270 -14.85 -17.19 14.53
N VAL A 271 -14.30 -18.24 15.15
CA VAL A 271 -13.87 -18.26 16.54
C VAL A 271 -12.34 -18.20 16.59
N THR A 272 -11.80 -17.24 17.34
CA THR A 272 -10.37 -17.16 17.63
C THR A 272 -10.15 -17.29 19.13
N GLU A 273 -9.23 -18.15 19.56
CA GLU A 273 -8.73 -18.16 20.93
C GLU A 273 -7.33 -17.58 20.99
N VAL A 274 -7.11 -16.60 21.87
CA VAL A 274 -5.78 -16.04 22.18
C VAL A 274 -5.40 -16.48 23.60
N GLU A 275 -4.33 -17.24 23.72
CA GLU A 275 -3.76 -17.70 24.99
C GLU A 275 -2.35 -17.14 25.16
N VAL A 276 -2.05 -16.62 26.35
CA VAL A 276 -0.68 -16.31 26.76
C VAL A 276 -0.32 -17.10 27.99
N ARG A 277 0.88 -17.70 27.97
CA ARG A 277 1.46 -18.45 29.08
C ARG A 277 2.77 -17.82 29.52
N ALA A 278 2.86 -17.42 30.79
CA ALA A 278 4.11 -17.05 31.44
C ALA A 278 5.03 -18.28 31.53
N ARG A 279 6.28 -18.13 31.08
CA ARG A 279 7.30 -19.19 30.96
C ARG A 279 8.43 -19.03 31.99
N ALA A 280 8.75 -17.81 32.36
CA ALA A 280 9.78 -17.48 33.36
C ALA A 280 9.51 -16.10 33.99
N GLY A 281 10.14 -15.86 35.14
CA GLY A 281 9.94 -14.66 35.96
C GLY A 281 8.69 -14.75 36.84
N ALA A 282 8.72 -14.10 38.01
CA ALA A 282 7.57 -14.04 38.91
C ALA A 282 6.65 -12.86 38.53
N TRP A 283 5.64 -13.13 37.70
CA TRP A 283 4.63 -12.15 37.27
C TRP A 283 3.35 -12.86 36.84
N ALA A 284 2.22 -12.14 36.91
CA ALA A 284 0.91 -12.61 36.48
C ALA A 284 0.53 -11.94 35.14
N PRO A 285 0.33 -12.70 34.04
CA PRO A 285 0.02 -12.13 32.72
C PRO A 285 -1.41 -11.59 32.65
N VAL A 286 -1.62 -10.56 31.84
CA VAL A 286 -2.95 -10.03 31.51
C VAL A 286 -3.04 -9.71 30.02
N LEU A 287 -4.19 -10.03 29.42
CA LEU A 287 -4.54 -9.65 28.06
C LEU A 287 -5.48 -8.43 28.08
N VAL A 288 -5.27 -7.48 27.17
CA VAL A 288 -6.18 -6.37 26.89
C VAL A 288 -6.40 -6.30 25.39
N LEU A 289 -7.64 -6.27 24.95
CA LEU A 289 -8.02 -6.28 23.55
C LEU A 289 -8.87 -5.07 23.21
N GLY A 290 -8.71 -4.54 22.00
CA GLY A 290 -9.65 -3.60 21.43
C GLY A 290 -9.57 -3.54 19.91
N SER A 291 -10.56 -2.90 19.33
CA SER A 291 -10.60 -2.65 17.88
C SER A 291 -9.46 -1.72 17.45
N SER A 292 -9.13 -1.75 16.15
CA SER A 292 -8.22 -0.77 15.52
C SER A 292 -8.62 0.69 15.73
N SER A 293 -9.90 0.96 16.06
CA SER A 293 -10.42 2.29 16.40
C SER A 293 -10.15 2.73 17.85
N GLY A 294 -9.51 1.89 18.67
CA GLY A 294 -9.26 2.16 20.09
C GLY A 294 -10.44 1.84 21.01
N THR A 295 -11.53 1.26 20.49
CA THR A 295 -12.64 0.78 21.33
C THR A 295 -12.21 -0.48 22.07
N LYS A 296 -12.25 -0.43 23.41
CA LYS A 296 -11.89 -1.53 24.29
C LYS A 296 -12.93 -2.66 24.20
N LEU A 297 -12.45 -3.88 23.91
CA LEU A 297 -13.25 -5.10 23.83
C LEU A 297 -13.15 -5.94 25.10
N TYR A 298 -11.95 -6.04 25.65
CA TYR A 298 -11.68 -6.78 26.89
C TYR A 298 -10.48 -6.15 27.60
N ASP A 299 -10.50 -6.10 28.93
CA ASP A 299 -9.39 -5.51 29.68
C ASP A 299 -8.91 -6.33 30.87
N GLY A 300 -9.02 -7.65 30.84
CA GLY A 300 -8.58 -8.49 31.96
C GLY A 300 -9.65 -8.60 33.05
N GLY A 301 -10.92 -8.78 32.69
CA GLY A 301 -12.02 -8.98 33.64
C GLY A 301 -13.25 -8.09 33.42
N GLY A 302 -13.15 -7.09 32.54
CA GLY A 302 -14.28 -6.30 32.03
C GLY A 302 -14.48 -6.51 30.52
N PHE A 303 -15.74 -6.40 30.08
CA PHE A 303 -16.12 -6.51 28.67
C PHE A 303 -16.64 -5.18 28.12
N GLY A 304 -16.26 -4.87 26.89
CA GLY A 304 -16.89 -3.85 26.06
C GLY A 304 -17.59 -4.49 24.85
N SER A 305 -18.34 -3.70 24.10
CA SER A 305 -18.98 -4.10 22.84
C SER A 305 -18.43 -3.21 21.73
N SER A 306 -17.87 -3.80 20.67
CA SER A 306 -17.50 -3.06 19.46
C SER A 306 -17.59 -3.92 18.20
N SER A 307 -17.98 -3.30 17.08
CA SER A 307 -17.71 -3.75 15.70
C SER A 307 -17.84 -5.26 15.39
N GLY A 308 -18.92 -5.92 15.82
CA GLY A 308 -19.22 -7.30 15.40
C GLY A 308 -18.25 -8.37 15.89
N VAL A 309 -17.41 -8.07 16.90
CA VAL A 309 -16.53 -9.03 17.58
C VAL A 309 -16.95 -9.14 19.04
N GLU A 310 -17.25 -10.35 19.49
CA GLU A 310 -17.58 -10.65 20.88
C GLU A 310 -16.39 -11.33 21.57
N ALA A 311 -15.97 -10.78 22.72
CA ALA A 311 -14.89 -11.33 23.53
C ALA A 311 -15.44 -11.99 24.79
N ARG A 312 -14.92 -13.17 25.14
CA ARG A 312 -15.24 -13.92 26.36
C ARG A 312 -13.95 -14.34 27.06
N GLU A 313 -13.83 -14.00 28.33
CA GLU A 313 -12.72 -14.45 29.16
C GLU A 313 -12.81 -15.97 29.37
N LEU A 314 -11.69 -16.66 29.14
CA LEU A 314 -11.50 -18.06 29.53
C LEU A 314 -10.62 -18.15 30.78
N SER A 315 -9.57 -17.33 30.86
CA SER A 315 -8.73 -17.16 32.05
C SER A 315 -8.17 -15.74 32.12
N SER A 316 -8.30 -15.08 33.28
CA SER A 316 -7.75 -13.72 33.49
C SER A 316 -6.23 -13.67 33.67
N GLY A 317 -5.60 -14.79 34.03
CA GLY A 317 -4.17 -14.85 34.41
C GLY A 317 -3.82 -14.20 35.74
N ARG A 318 -4.79 -13.72 36.53
CA ARG A 318 -4.53 -12.98 37.78
C ARG A 318 -3.86 -13.81 38.87
N THR A 319 -4.26 -15.08 38.97
CA THR A 319 -3.78 -16.02 40.00
C THR A 319 -3.01 -17.20 39.41
N GLY A 320 -2.63 -17.14 38.14
CA GLY A 320 -2.02 -18.25 37.43
C GLY A 320 -1.13 -17.80 36.28
N ALA A 321 -0.43 -18.75 35.65
CA ALA A 321 0.52 -18.45 34.58
C ALA A 321 -0.14 -18.27 33.20
N ILE A 322 -1.46 -18.41 33.08
CA ILE A 322 -2.18 -18.41 31.79
C ILE A 322 -3.28 -17.36 31.79
N ALA A 323 -3.26 -16.48 30.80
CA ALA A 323 -4.37 -15.60 30.43
C ALA A 323 -4.91 -16.00 29.06
N SER A 324 -6.22 -16.17 28.91
CA SER A 324 -6.83 -16.53 27.63
C SER A 324 -8.20 -15.90 27.40
N VAL A 325 -8.46 -15.54 26.15
CA VAL A 325 -9.68 -14.90 25.68
C VAL A 325 -10.16 -15.60 24.41
N ARG A 326 -11.45 -15.91 24.35
CA ARG A 326 -12.14 -16.38 23.15
C ARG A 326 -12.82 -15.20 22.47
N LEU A 327 -12.65 -15.10 21.16
CA LEU A 327 -13.21 -14.09 20.28
C LEU A 327 -14.14 -14.77 19.28
N GLN A 328 -15.27 -14.16 18.99
CA GLN A 328 -16.19 -14.58 17.94
C GLN A 328 -16.48 -13.41 17.02
N SER A 329 -16.25 -13.59 15.72
CA SER A 329 -16.47 -12.57 14.68
C SER A 329 -17.23 -13.14 13.50
N SER A 330 -18.14 -12.36 12.92
CA SER A 330 -18.89 -12.73 11.71
C SER A 330 -18.18 -12.32 10.41
N GLN A 331 -17.09 -11.56 10.51
CA GLN A 331 -16.31 -11.04 9.40
C GLN A 331 -14.82 -10.99 9.77
N VAL A 332 -13.95 -10.75 8.80
CA VAL A 332 -12.54 -10.46 9.07
C VAL A 332 -12.44 -9.21 9.95
N ALA A 333 -11.67 -9.27 11.04
CA ALA A 333 -11.55 -8.19 12.01
C ALA A 333 -10.10 -7.92 12.39
N THR A 334 -9.69 -6.66 12.36
CA THR A 334 -8.37 -6.24 12.84
C THR A 334 -8.46 -5.71 14.26
N LEU A 335 -7.73 -6.33 15.18
CA LEU A 335 -7.71 -6.02 16.61
C LEU A 335 -6.30 -5.71 17.09
N ASP A 336 -6.20 -4.87 18.12
CA ASP A 336 -4.98 -4.69 18.90
C ASP A 336 -5.06 -5.57 20.16
N VAL A 337 -4.15 -6.53 20.27
CA VAL A 337 -4.01 -7.46 21.38
C VAL A 337 -2.78 -7.09 22.19
N TYR A 338 -2.98 -6.62 23.41
CA TYR A 338 -1.92 -6.25 24.33
C TYR A 338 -1.70 -7.34 25.37
N LEU A 339 -0.44 -7.67 25.61
CA LEU A 339 0.03 -8.47 26.73
C LEU A 339 0.82 -7.60 27.70
N SER A 340 0.48 -7.69 28.99
CA SER A 340 1.23 -7.04 30.07
C SER A 340 1.14 -7.89 31.35
N SER A 341 1.45 -7.30 32.51
CA SER A 341 1.22 -7.91 33.82
C SER A 341 0.07 -7.24 34.58
N TRP A 342 -0.51 -7.97 35.51
CA TRP A 342 -1.51 -7.43 36.44
C TRP A 342 -0.99 -6.25 37.27
N ALA A 343 0.26 -6.31 37.74
CA ALA A 343 0.89 -5.21 38.46
C ALA A 343 1.01 -3.95 37.59
N ALA A 344 1.41 -4.11 36.32
CA ALA A 344 1.45 -3.01 35.36
C ALA A 344 0.05 -2.41 35.17
N ARG A 345 -0.96 -3.25 34.91
CA ARG A 345 -2.36 -2.80 34.75
C ARG A 345 -2.89 -2.03 35.97
N GLU A 346 -2.73 -2.56 37.18
CA GLU A 346 -3.23 -1.95 38.42
C GLU A 346 -2.55 -0.62 38.73
N SER A 347 -1.29 -0.45 38.30
CA SER A 347 -0.56 0.81 38.38
C SER A 347 -0.91 1.84 37.27
N GLY A 348 -1.91 1.55 36.43
CA GLY A 348 -2.21 2.37 35.25
C GLY A 348 -1.05 2.41 34.24
N TYR A 349 -0.36 1.26 34.10
CA TYR A 349 0.80 1.04 33.23
C TYR A 349 2.04 1.89 33.53
N SER A 350 2.14 2.44 34.73
CA SER A 350 3.33 3.18 35.17
C SER A 350 4.47 2.26 35.64
N SER A 351 4.15 1.10 36.23
CA SER A 351 5.15 0.13 36.71
C SER A 351 5.76 -0.72 35.60
N GLY A 352 7.04 -1.10 35.76
CA GLY A 352 7.75 -1.99 34.85
C GLY A 352 7.46 -3.48 35.10
N LEU A 353 7.88 -4.34 34.17
CA LEU A 353 7.90 -5.80 34.36
C LEU A 353 9.31 -6.27 34.73
N PRO A 354 9.45 -7.42 35.42
CA PRO A 354 10.75 -8.07 35.60
C PRO A 354 11.39 -8.37 34.25
N THR A 355 12.68 -8.11 34.10
CA THR A 355 13.41 -8.45 32.85
C THR A 355 13.52 -9.96 32.62
N SER A 356 13.34 -10.77 33.67
CA SER A 356 13.22 -12.24 33.55
C SER A 356 11.85 -12.71 33.05
N ALA A 357 10.88 -11.81 32.85
CA ALA A 357 9.55 -12.16 32.37
C ALA A 357 9.60 -12.67 30.93
N ALA A 358 9.41 -13.98 30.76
CA ALA A 358 9.28 -14.64 29.46
C ALA A 358 7.89 -15.25 29.29
N TYR A 359 7.39 -15.33 28.06
CA TYR A 359 6.07 -15.88 27.76
C TYR A 359 6.01 -16.59 26.40
N SER A 360 4.95 -17.36 26.19
CA SER A 360 4.50 -17.82 24.87
C SER A 360 3.07 -17.35 24.61
N ILE A 361 2.81 -16.82 23.42
CA ILE A 361 1.47 -16.50 22.92
C ILE A 361 1.08 -17.56 21.88
N VAL A 362 -0.14 -18.08 22.00
CA VAL A 362 -0.73 -19.06 21.09
C VAL A 362 -2.06 -18.49 20.62
N VAL A 363 -2.28 -18.46 19.30
CA VAL A 363 -3.54 -18.03 18.70
C VAL A 363 -4.11 -19.20 17.89
N ARG A 364 -5.35 -19.61 18.18
CA ARG A 364 -6.04 -20.70 17.50
C ARG A 364 -7.24 -20.14 16.76
N ASN A 365 -7.28 -20.29 15.45
CA ASN A 365 -8.42 -19.87 14.63
C ASN A 365 -9.25 -21.09 14.20
N ASP A 366 -10.51 -21.10 14.60
CA ASP A 366 -11.55 -22.01 14.14
C ASP A 366 -12.55 -21.18 13.31
N CYS A 367 -12.29 -21.10 12.00
CA CYS A 367 -13.08 -20.28 11.10
C CYS A 367 -14.51 -20.82 10.96
N ALA A 368 -15.47 -19.94 10.72
CA ALA A 368 -16.82 -20.39 10.39
C ALA A 368 -16.76 -21.24 9.11
N ALA A 369 -17.34 -22.45 9.13
CA ALA A 369 -17.48 -23.26 7.93
C ALA A 369 -18.23 -22.44 6.88
N VAL A 370 -17.63 -22.24 5.71
CA VAL A 370 -18.29 -21.63 4.56
C VAL A 370 -19.26 -22.67 4.01
N PRO A 371 -20.59 -22.45 4.05
CA PRO A 371 -21.52 -23.42 3.52
C PRO A 371 -21.35 -23.54 2.01
N SER A 372 -21.38 -24.76 1.48
CA SER A 372 -21.50 -24.94 0.03
C SER A 372 -22.82 -24.35 -0.47
N GLY A 373 -22.78 -23.63 -1.59
CA GLY A 373 -23.86 -22.78 -2.09
C GLY A 373 -23.81 -21.33 -1.59
N THR A 374 -22.66 -20.87 -1.07
CA THR A 374 -22.50 -19.47 -0.64
C THR A 374 -22.64 -18.53 -1.84
N ARG A 375 -23.44 -17.47 -1.69
CA ARG A 375 -23.65 -16.48 -2.76
C ARG A 375 -22.58 -15.39 -2.73
N ILE A 376 -21.97 -15.11 -3.88
CA ILE A 376 -21.08 -13.97 -4.11
C ILE A 376 -21.94 -12.81 -4.63
N ASP A 377 -22.26 -11.86 -3.75
CA ASP A 377 -23.12 -10.72 -4.06
C ASP A 377 -22.33 -9.45 -4.47
N ARG A 378 -21.00 -9.46 -4.39
CA ARG A 378 -20.14 -8.33 -4.72
C ARG A 378 -18.76 -8.80 -5.18
N PHE A 379 -18.13 -8.01 -6.04
CA PHE A 379 -16.75 -8.20 -6.48
C PHE A 379 -15.88 -6.97 -6.11
N PRO A 380 -14.58 -7.17 -5.85
CA PRO A 380 -13.92 -8.47 -5.71
C PRO A 380 -14.42 -9.23 -4.47
N TYR A 381 -14.37 -10.55 -4.55
CA TYR A 381 -14.73 -11.45 -3.45
C TYR A 381 -13.50 -12.23 -3.01
N GLU A 382 -13.26 -12.22 -1.71
CA GLU A 382 -12.10 -12.86 -1.09
C GLU A 382 -12.59 -13.66 0.12
N VAL A 383 -12.22 -14.94 0.16
CA VAL A 383 -12.58 -15.81 1.28
C VAL A 383 -11.45 -16.78 1.59
N LEU A 384 -11.23 -16.98 2.88
CA LEU A 384 -10.42 -18.07 3.40
C LEU A 384 -11.36 -19.21 3.78
N ALA A 385 -11.18 -20.38 3.18
CA ALA A 385 -12.09 -21.50 3.35
C ALA A 385 -11.33 -22.84 3.42
N ASP A 386 -12.06 -23.91 3.66
CA ASP A 386 -11.51 -25.24 3.80
C ASP A 386 -12.39 -26.27 3.11
N THR A 387 -11.85 -26.96 2.11
CA THR A 387 -12.63 -27.93 1.34
C THR A 387 -13.19 -29.02 2.25
N ARG A 388 -12.54 -29.38 3.37
CA ARG A 388 -13.01 -30.40 4.33
C ARG A 388 -14.39 -30.12 4.93
N SER A 389 -14.87 -28.87 4.85
CA SER A 389 -16.22 -28.47 5.27
C SER A 389 -17.30 -28.73 4.21
N GLY A 390 -16.89 -29.05 2.98
CA GLY A 390 -17.74 -29.39 1.85
C GLY A 390 -18.47 -30.73 2.02
N THR A 391 -19.74 -30.77 1.63
CA THR A 391 -20.61 -31.95 1.83
C THR A 391 -20.83 -32.80 0.57
N ASN A 392 -20.03 -32.57 -0.49
CA ASN A 392 -19.94 -33.31 -1.76
C ASN A 392 -21.25 -33.45 -2.59
N ARG A 393 -21.21 -33.09 -3.89
CA ARG A 393 -22.30 -33.33 -4.86
C ARG A 393 -21.82 -33.76 -6.26
N ASN A 394 -20.60 -33.44 -6.69
CA ASN A 394 -20.10 -33.68 -8.05
C ASN A 394 -18.69 -34.32 -8.08
N ASP A 395 -18.61 -35.61 -8.39
CA ASP A 395 -17.30 -36.29 -8.49
C ASP A 395 -16.61 -36.14 -9.87
N ARG A 396 -17.23 -35.44 -10.83
CA ARG A 396 -16.75 -35.30 -12.22
C ARG A 396 -17.22 -34.01 -12.89
N TYR A 397 -16.34 -33.40 -13.69
CA TYR A 397 -16.65 -32.24 -14.53
C TYR A 397 -16.33 -32.51 -16.01
N ALA A 398 -17.12 -31.93 -16.92
CA ALA A 398 -16.98 -32.15 -18.36
C ALA A 398 -15.63 -31.70 -18.94
N CYS A 399 -14.96 -30.73 -18.32
CA CYS A 399 -13.64 -30.25 -18.74
C CYS A 399 -12.49 -31.20 -18.39
N ALA A 400 -12.72 -32.19 -17.52
CA ALA A 400 -11.73 -33.20 -17.12
C ALA A 400 -12.44 -34.53 -16.77
N PRO A 401 -13.05 -35.21 -17.75
CA PRO A 401 -13.94 -36.35 -17.49
C PRO A 401 -13.24 -37.57 -16.89
N ASP A 402 -11.92 -37.65 -17.05
CA ASP A 402 -11.05 -38.73 -16.57
C ASP A 402 -10.36 -38.40 -15.24
N THR A 403 -10.50 -37.17 -14.72
CA THR A 403 -9.94 -36.78 -13.43
C THR A 403 -10.88 -37.22 -12.31
N ASN A 404 -10.30 -37.82 -11.27
CA ASN A 404 -11.05 -38.20 -10.08
C ASN A 404 -11.14 -37.00 -9.12
N GLU A 405 -12.26 -36.32 -9.15
CA GLU A 405 -12.57 -35.17 -8.28
C GLU A 405 -13.43 -35.62 -7.09
N SER A 406 -13.33 -36.87 -6.66
CA SER A 406 -14.11 -37.36 -5.52
C SER A 406 -13.60 -36.78 -4.20
N GLY A 407 -14.30 -35.80 -3.66
CA GLY A 407 -13.84 -35.20 -2.42
C GLY A 407 -14.80 -34.18 -1.85
N PRO A 408 -14.45 -33.60 -0.69
CA PRO A 408 -15.11 -32.42 -0.19
C PRO A 408 -14.90 -31.24 -1.15
N GLU A 409 -15.99 -30.61 -1.58
CA GLU A 409 -15.99 -29.43 -2.47
C GLU A 409 -16.81 -28.27 -1.87
N LEU A 410 -16.43 -27.04 -2.22
CA LEU A 410 -17.18 -25.83 -1.90
C LEU A 410 -17.67 -25.15 -3.18
N THR A 411 -18.98 -25.00 -3.29
CA THR A 411 -19.63 -24.28 -4.39
C THR A 411 -19.98 -22.86 -3.97
N TYR A 412 -19.72 -21.92 -4.86
CA TYR A 412 -20.08 -20.51 -4.75
C TYR A 412 -20.98 -20.12 -5.92
N GLU A 413 -22.10 -19.47 -5.64
CA GLU A 413 -23.05 -19.00 -6.65
C GLU A 413 -22.84 -17.52 -6.92
N LEU A 414 -22.78 -17.12 -8.19
CA LEU A 414 -22.68 -15.71 -8.57
C LEU A 414 -23.64 -15.35 -9.70
N GLU A 415 -24.01 -14.07 -9.75
CA GLU A 415 -24.83 -13.50 -10.83
C GLU A 415 -24.16 -12.22 -11.32
N VAL A 416 -23.94 -12.12 -12.63
CA VAL A 416 -23.33 -10.95 -13.28
C VAL A 416 -24.34 -10.25 -14.16
N ALA A 417 -24.33 -8.91 -14.11
CA ALA A 417 -25.33 -8.08 -14.77
C ALA A 417 -25.02 -7.79 -16.25
N GLU A 418 -23.77 -7.99 -16.67
CA GLU A 418 -23.29 -7.67 -18.00
C GLU A 418 -22.20 -8.65 -18.43
N ARG A 419 -21.78 -8.57 -19.68
CA ARG A 419 -20.67 -9.35 -20.22
C ARG A 419 -19.36 -8.88 -19.60
N GLY A 420 -18.53 -9.81 -19.14
CA GLY A 420 -17.25 -9.51 -18.51
C GLY A 420 -16.35 -10.74 -18.37
N PHE A 421 -15.13 -10.53 -17.92
CA PHE A 421 -14.16 -11.59 -17.64
C PHE A 421 -14.22 -11.96 -16.17
N LEU A 422 -14.61 -13.20 -15.88
CA LEU A 422 -14.59 -13.77 -14.54
C LEU A 422 -13.26 -14.50 -14.35
N ALA A 423 -12.50 -14.15 -13.31
CA ALA A 423 -11.26 -14.81 -12.96
C ALA A 423 -11.26 -15.22 -11.49
N THR A 424 -10.76 -16.42 -11.22
CA THR A 424 -10.61 -16.96 -9.88
C THR A 424 -9.17 -17.39 -9.64
N GLU A 425 -8.67 -17.20 -8.43
CA GLU A 425 -7.33 -17.60 -8.03
C GLU A 425 -7.37 -18.24 -6.65
N LEU A 426 -6.76 -19.42 -6.52
CA LEU A 426 -6.48 -20.09 -5.26
C LEU A 426 -5.10 -19.72 -4.76
N SER A 427 -4.96 -19.42 -3.48
CA SER A 427 -3.68 -19.11 -2.85
C SER A 427 -3.62 -19.67 -1.43
N GLU A 428 -2.46 -19.51 -0.79
CA GLU A 428 -2.23 -19.88 0.61
C GLU A 428 -2.51 -21.34 0.99
N MET A 429 -2.50 -22.26 0.02
CA MET A 429 -2.70 -23.69 0.26
C MET A 429 -1.52 -24.30 1.04
N PRO A 430 -1.74 -24.97 2.19
CA PRO A 430 -0.69 -25.65 2.93
C PRO A 430 -0.07 -26.82 2.15
N ALA A 431 1.16 -27.21 2.54
CA ALA A 431 1.80 -28.38 1.95
C ALA A 431 0.95 -29.65 2.11
N GLY A 432 0.69 -30.35 1.00
CA GLY A 432 -0.14 -31.54 0.95
C GLY A 432 -1.63 -31.28 0.72
N VAL A 433 -2.04 -30.01 0.65
CA VAL A 433 -3.35 -29.61 0.10
C VAL A 433 -3.19 -29.38 -1.40
N ASP A 434 -4.14 -29.88 -2.16
CA ASP A 434 -4.19 -29.78 -3.62
C ASP A 434 -5.66 -29.65 -3.99
N ALA A 435 -6.10 -28.42 -4.22
CA ALA A 435 -7.47 -28.09 -4.56
C ALA A 435 -7.50 -27.42 -5.93
N ASP A 436 -8.44 -27.84 -6.76
CA ASP A 436 -8.68 -27.33 -8.09
C ASP A 436 -9.85 -26.35 -8.07
N VAL A 437 -9.81 -25.35 -8.96
CA VAL A 437 -10.91 -24.40 -9.13
C VAL A 437 -11.58 -24.58 -10.49
N HIS A 438 -12.90 -24.55 -10.48
CA HIS A 438 -13.76 -24.68 -11.65
C HIS A 438 -14.68 -23.49 -11.78
N VAL A 439 -14.84 -23.00 -13.00
CA VAL A 439 -15.89 -22.05 -13.38
C VAL A 439 -16.92 -22.80 -14.21
N LEU A 440 -18.16 -22.84 -13.73
CA LEU A 440 -19.27 -23.54 -14.38
C LEU A 440 -20.39 -22.56 -14.73
N SER A 441 -21.13 -22.87 -15.79
CA SER A 441 -22.41 -22.22 -16.06
C SER A 441 -23.49 -22.68 -15.07
N ALA A 442 -24.63 -21.98 -15.03
CA ALA A 442 -25.76 -22.30 -14.15
C ALA A 442 -26.29 -23.75 -14.27
N ASN A 443 -26.07 -24.43 -15.39
CA ASN A 443 -26.50 -25.83 -15.59
C ASN A 443 -25.40 -26.86 -15.23
N GLY A 444 -24.26 -26.41 -14.69
CA GLY A 444 -23.13 -27.26 -14.33
C GLY A 444 -22.16 -27.56 -15.47
N SER A 445 -22.35 -27.01 -16.68
CA SER A 445 -21.37 -27.17 -17.76
C SER A 445 -20.09 -26.42 -17.43
N CYS A 446 -18.95 -27.12 -17.49
CA CYS A 446 -17.64 -26.55 -17.19
C CYS A 446 -17.18 -25.59 -18.28
N LEU A 447 -16.83 -24.37 -17.87
CA LEU A 447 -16.30 -23.31 -18.73
C LEU A 447 -14.77 -23.23 -18.63
N SER A 448 -14.24 -23.39 -17.42
CA SER A 448 -12.80 -23.42 -17.16
C SER A 448 -12.49 -24.26 -15.92
N ARG A 449 -11.29 -24.85 -15.88
CA ARG A 449 -10.69 -25.55 -14.74
C ARG A 449 -9.21 -25.22 -14.67
N GLY A 450 -8.66 -25.10 -13.47
CA GLY A 450 -7.22 -25.15 -13.25
C GLY A 450 -6.84 -25.36 -11.79
N ASP A 451 -5.56 -25.73 -11.58
CA ASP A 451 -5.02 -26.10 -10.26
C ASP A 451 -4.94 -24.90 -9.31
N VAL A 452 -4.77 -23.70 -9.87
CA VAL A 452 -4.65 -22.44 -9.12
C VAL A 452 -5.57 -21.37 -9.69
N THR A 453 -5.72 -21.32 -11.01
CA THR A 453 -6.52 -20.30 -11.70
C THR A 453 -7.56 -20.97 -12.59
N ALA A 454 -8.77 -20.42 -12.59
CA ALA A 454 -9.77 -20.68 -13.61
C ALA A 454 -10.43 -19.35 -14.01
N ALA A 455 -10.63 -19.14 -15.30
CA ALA A 455 -11.21 -17.91 -15.78
C ALA A 455 -11.95 -18.12 -17.10
N ALA A 456 -12.96 -17.31 -17.34
CA ALA A 456 -13.73 -17.35 -18.57
C ALA A 456 -14.32 -15.98 -18.89
N MET A 457 -14.42 -15.70 -20.18
CA MET A 457 -15.31 -14.65 -20.67
C MET A 457 -16.76 -15.14 -20.52
N ILE A 458 -17.59 -14.40 -19.80
CA ILE A 458 -18.97 -14.78 -19.49
C ILE A 458 -19.96 -13.68 -19.89
N GLU A 459 -21.19 -14.08 -20.17
CA GLU A 459 -22.30 -13.18 -20.48
C GLU A 459 -23.09 -12.84 -19.21
N ALA A 460 -24.03 -11.90 -19.29
CA ALA A 460 -24.96 -11.64 -18.19
C ALA A 460 -25.73 -12.92 -17.80
N GLY A 461 -25.73 -13.25 -16.51
CA GLY A 461 -26.38 -14.47 -16.04
C GLY A 461 -25.76 -15.06 -14.77
N ARG A 462 -26.15 -16.30 -14.48
CA ARG A 462 -25.74 -17.04 -13.29
C ARG A 462 -24.63 -18.05 -13.60
N TYR A 463 -23.69 -18.15 -12.68
CA TYR A 463 -22.51 -19.01 -12.77
C TYR A 463 -22.17 -19.60 -11.40
N LEU A 464 -21.38 -20.66 -11.42
CA LEU A 464 -20.85 -21.31 -10.23
C LEU A 464 -19.33 -21.27 -10.26
N VAL A 465 -18.72 -20.99 -9.12
CA VAL A 465 -17.30 -21.27 -8.86
C VAL A 465 -17.26 -22.46 -7.90
N VAL A 466 -16.51 -23.49 -8.25
CA VAL A 466 -16.36 -24.68 -7.40
C VAL A 466 -14.89 -24.84 -7.06
N VAL A 467 -14.58 -25.01 -5.78
CA VAL A 467 -13.25 -25.38 -5.30
C VAL A 467 -13.34 -26.82 -4.80
N ASP A 468 -12.66 -27.71 -5.51
CA ASP A 468 -12.72 -29.15 -5.30
C ASP A 468 -11.37 -29.70 -4.85
N SER A 469 -11.36 -30.76 -4.05
CA SER A 469 -10.12 -31.37 -3.58
C SER A 469 -9.64 -32.42 -4.56
N TRP A 470 -8.40 -32.30 -5.05
CA TRP A 470 -7.81 -33.28 -5.93
C TRP A 470 -7.58 -34.62 -5.22
N VAL A 471 -7.82 -35.72 -5.92
CA VAL A 471 -7.58 -37.08 -5.41
C VAL A 471 -6.41 -37.73 -6.13
N GLY A 472 -5.37 -38.05 -5.35
CA GLY A 472 -4.21 -38.76 -5.86
C GLY A 472 -4.48 -40.21 -6.25
N ARG A 473 -3.47 -40.83 -6.87
CA ARG A 473 -3.51 -42.27 -7.22
C ARG A 473 -3.62 -43.20 -6.00
N ASP A 474 -3.32 -42.68 -4.81
CA ASP A 474 -3.50 -43.35 -3.52
C ASP A 474 -4.96 -43.33 -3.03
N GLY A 475 -5.86 -42.65 -3.75
CA GLY A 475 -7.28 -42.55 -3.42
C GLY A 475 -7.57 -41.62 -2.24
N VAL A 476 -6.61 -40.80 -1.81
CA VAL A 476 -6.76 -39.88 -0.69
C VAL A 476 -6.94 -38.46 -1.20
N ALA A 477 -8.10 -37.86 -0.92
CA ALA A 477 -8.37 -36.46 -1.23
C ALA A 477 -7.38 -35.55 -0.50
N ARG A 478 -6.78 -34.61 -1.23
CA ARG A 478 -5.86 -33.60 -0.71
C ARG A 478 -6.62 -32.37 -0.20
N ALA A 479 -7.67 -32.64 0.57
CA ALA A 479 -8.56 -31.63 1.11
C ALA A 479 -7.86 -30.78 2.17
N GLY A 480 -8.21 -29.49 2.22
CA GLY A 480 -7.70 -28.59 3.22
C GLY A 480 -7.98 -27.14 2.93
N GLN A 481 -7.19 -26.30 3.58
CA GLN A 481 -7.40 -24.87 3.57
C GLN A 481 -6.90 -24.23 2.27
N PHE A 482 -7.64 -23.22 1.80
CA PHE A 482 -7.26 -22.36 0.69
C PHE A 482 -7.76 -20.93 0.91
N GLN A 483 -7.14 -19.98 0.23
CA GLN A 483 -7.70 -18.66 -0.01
C GLN A 483 -8.22 -18.59 -1.44
N LEU A 484 -9.45 -18.13 -1.63
CA LEU A 484 -10.08 -17.93 -2.93
C LEU A 484 -10.28 -16.44 -3.18
N ASN A 485 -9.76 -15.95 -4.30
CA ASN A 485 -10.08 -14.67 -4.89
C ASN A 485 -11.00 -14.88 -6.09
N VAL A 486 -12.06 -14.08 -6.21
CA VAL A 486 -12.96 -14.05 -7.35
C VAL A 486 -13.14 -12.60 -7.79
N GLY A 487 -12.73 -12.31 -9.02
CA GLY A 487 -12.84 -10.99 -9.64
C GLY A 487 -13.71 -11.06 -10.89
N PHE A 488 -14.52 -10.03 -11.10
CA PHE A 488 -15.32 -9.88 -12.31
C PHE A 488 -15.04 -8.52 -12.95
N THR A 489 -14.41 -8.54 -14.12
CA THR A 489 -14.00 -7.32 -14.83
C THR A 489 -14.82 -7.15 -16.10
N SER A 490 -15.74 -6.18 -16.13
CA SER A 490 -16.49 -5.79 -17.32
C SER A 490 -15.89 -4.54 -17.97
N ALA A 491 -16.45 -4.13 -19.12
CA ALA A 491 -16.05 -2.89 -19.77
C ALA A 491 -16.26 -1.68 -18.84
N SER A 492 -17.35 -1.65 -18.08
CA SER A 492 -17.64 -0.58 -17.11
C SER A 492 -16.60 -0.53 -15.97
N THR A 493 -16.08 -1.68 -15.52
CA THR A 493 -14.97 -1.75 -14.55
C THR A 493 -13.71 -1.07 -15.10
N LEU A 494 -13.33 -1.35 -16.35
CA LEU A 494 -12.14 -0.75 -16.97
C LEU A 494 -12.34 0.74 -17.30
N GLU A 495 -13.55 1.15 -17.69
CA GLU A 495 -13.90 2.57 -17.85
C GLU A 495 -13.74 3.36 -16.56
N ALA A 496 -14.15 2.79 -15.42
CA ALA A 496 -13.93 3.39 -14.10
C ALA A 496 -12.44 3.61 -13.79
N HIS A 497 -11.54 2.87 -14.44
CA HIS A 497 -10.08 3.04 -14.39
C HIS A 497 -9.53 4.02 -15.44
N GLY A 498 -10.41 4.69 -16.20
CA GLY A 498 -10.06 5.74 -17.15
C GLY A 498 -9.69 5.25 -18.56
N MET A 499 -10.02 4.00 -18.89
CA MET A 499 -10.01 3.49 -20.27
C MET A 499 -11.23 3.99 -21.03
N SER A 500 -11.13 4.06 -22.37
CA SER A 500 -12.32 4.29 -23.20
C SER A 500 -13.15 3.01 -23.31
N THR A 501 -14.48 3.14 -23.42
CA THR A 501 -15.41 2.02 -23.59
C THR A 501 -14.99 1.08 -24.71
N ASP A 502 -14.67 1.62 -25.89
CA ASP A 502 -14.31 0.80 -27.05
C ASP A 502 -13.03 0.00 -26.80
N VAL A 503 -12.02 0.61 -26.15
CA VAL A 503 -10.77 -0.07 -25.79
C VAL A 503 -11.00 -1.09 -24.69
N ALA A 504 -11.86 -0.81 -23.70
CA ALA A 504 -12.20 -1.73 -22.63
C ALA A 504 -12.89 -3.00 -23.16
N VAL A 505 -13.91 -2.83 -24.00
CA VAL A 505 -14.61 -3.96 -24.67
C VAL A 505 -13.64 -4.76 -25.51
N LEU A 506 -12.81 -4.09 -26.30
CA LEU A 506 -11.82 -4.72 -27.17
C LEU A 506 -10.76 -5.49 -26.37
N ALA A 507 -10.20 -4.89 -25.32
CA ALA A 507 -9.16 -5.51 -24.51
C ALA A 507 -9.66 -6.77 -23.79
N LEU A 508 -10.89 -6.75 -23.26
CA LEU A 508 -11.49 -7.95 -22.66
C LEU A 508 -11.78 -9.03 -23.70
N LYS A 509 -12.18 -8.66 -24.93
CA LYS A 509 -12.36 -9.63 -26.03
C LYS A 509 -11.04 -10.30 -26.39
N VAL A 510 -9.98 -9.51 -26.57
CA VAL A 510 -8.63 -10.00 -26.87
C VAL A 510 -8.13 -10.91 -25.75
N PHE A 511 -8.22 -10.45 -24.50
CA PHE A 511 -7.76 -11.22 -23.35
C PHE A 511 -8.54 -12.54 -23.21
N GLY A 512 -9.86 -12.50 -23.35
CA GLY A 512 -10.71 -13.68 -23.28
C GLY A 512 -10.37 -14.71 -24.36
N THR A 513 -10.05 -14.26 -25.57
CA THR A 513 -9.62 -15.16 -26.66
C THR A 513 -8.26 -15.77 -26.37
N ALA A 514 -7.29 -14.95 -25.96
CA ALA A 514 -5.94 -15.41 -25.62
C ALA A 514 -5.93 -16.42 -24.46
N PHE A 515 -6.76 -16.21 -23.45
CA PHE A 515 -6.92 -17.15 -22.34
C PHE A 515 -7.59 -18.46 -22.79
N ALA A 516 -8.66 -18.37 -23.59
CA ALA A 516 -9.36 -19.56 -24.11
C ALA A 516 -8.46 -20.43 -25.02
N GLU A 517 -7.56 -19.81 -25.77
CA GLU A 517 -6.57 -20.48 -26.62
C GLU A 517 -5.31 -20.95 -25.86
N ARG A 518 -5.23 -20.69 -24.54
CA ARG A 518 -4.06 -20.98 -23.68
C ARG A 518 -2.77 -20.32 -24.18
N ALA A 519 -2.91 -19.13 -24.78
CA ALA A 519 -1.76 -18.28 -25.07
C ALA A 519 -1.21 -17.61 -23.79
N VAL A 520 -2.09 -17.40 -22.80
CA VAL A 520 -1.77 -16.92 -21.45
C VAL A 520 -2.66 -17.64 -20.44
N ASP A 521 -2.13 -17.91 -19.25
CA ASP A 521 -2.85 -18.59 -18.16
C ASP A 521 -2.95 -17.74 -16.87
N VAL A 522 -2.29 -16.59 -16.85
CA VAL A 522 -2.29 -15.65 -15.72
C VAL A 522 -3.31 -14.54 -15.97
N PRO A 523 -4.27 -14.27 -15.06
CA PRO A 523 -5.38 -13.35 -15.27
C PRO A 523 -4.96 -11.87 -15.09
N ILE A 524 -3.83 -11.46 -15.68
CA ILE A 524 -3.27 -10.11 -15.63
C ILE A 524 -3.29 -9.51 -17.03
N LEU A 525 -4.01 -8.39 -17.17
CA LEU A 525 -4.17 -7.65 -18.42
C LEU A 525 -3.35 -6.38 -18.41
N THR A 526 -2.33 -6.31 -19.27
CA THR A 526 -1.60 -5.08 -19.58
C THR A 526 -2.07 -4.50 -20.90
N ILE A 527 -2.36 -3.20 -20.94
CA ILE A 527 -2.81 -2.52 -22.17
C ILE A 527 -1.98 -1.26 -22.36
N ALA A 528 -1.34 -1.11 -23.52
CA ALA A 528 -0.73 0.12 -23.99
C ALA A 528 -1.58 0.72 -25.12
N ASP A 529 -2.33 1.78 -24.84
CA ASP A 529 -3.22 2.46 -25.79
C ASP A 529 -2.46 3.56 -26.54
N PHE A 530 -1.98 3.25 -27.74
CA PHE A 530 -1.29 4.20 -28.61
C PHE A 530 -2.22 5.14 -29.38
N ALA A 531 -3.55 4.96 -29.30
CA ALA A 531 -4.51 5.95 -29.83
C ALA A 531 -4.50 7.25 -29.00
N ARG A 532 -4.11 7.13 -27.72
CA ARG A 532 -3.92 8.25 -26.80
C ARG A 532 -2.55 8.91 -26.97
N PRO A 533 -2.47 10.23 -26.75
CA PRO A 533 -1.21 10.94 -26.88
C PRO A 533 -0.24 10.54 -25.75
N SER A 534 1.05 10.46 -26.06
CA SER A 534 2.09 9.95 -25.17
C SER A 534 2.36 10.79 -23.93
N ASN A 535 1.84 12.02 -23.86
CA ASN A 535 1.90 12.86 -22.67
C ASN A 535 0.84 12.50 -21.60
N GLU A 536 -0.06 11.55 -21.90
CA GLU A 536 -0.98 10.97 -20.94
C GLU A 536 -0.52 9.58 -20.48
N ALA A 537 -0.88 9.21 -19.25
CA ALA A 537 -0.73 7.84 -18.78
C ALA A 537 -1.68 6.93 -19.57
N ARG A 538 -1.11 6.19 -20.53
CA ARG A 538 -1.81 5.39 -21.54
C ARG A 538 -1.43 3.91 -21.50
N LEU A 539 -0.78 3.48 -20.43
CA LEU A 539 -0.59 2.08 -20.09
C LEU A 539 -1.37 1.76 -18.81
N TRP A 540 -2.06 0.62 -18.79
CA TRP A 540 -2.75 0.08 -17.62
C TRP A 540 -2.28 -1.34 -17.36
N VAL A 541 -2.21 -1.71 -16.08
CA VAL A 541 -2.09 -3.09 -15.61
C VAL A 541 -3.24 -3.38 -14.67
N VAL A 542 -4.02 -4.41 -14.98
CA VAL A 542 -5.21 -4.80 -14.24
C VAL A 542 -5.10 -6.27 -13.86
N ASP A 543 -5.21 -6.55 -12.57
CA ASP A 543 -5.40 -7.90 -12.04
C ASP A 543 -6.89 -8.24 -12.11
N LEU A 544 -7.25 -9.23 -12.92
CA LEU A 544 -8.62 -9.61 -13.16
C LEU A 544 -9.17 -10.54 -12.07
N SER A 545 -8.32 -11.29 -11.34
CA SER A 545 -8.76 -12.16 -10.21
C SER A 545 -9.07 -11.33 -8.97
N ARG A 546 -8.40 -10.18 -8.80
CA ARG A 546 -8.64 -9.21 -7.72
C ARG A 546 -9.49 -8.01 -8.15
N GLN A 547 -9.88 -7.93 -9.43
CA GLN A 547 -10.59 -6.78 -10.01
C GLN A 547 -9.91 -5.44 -9.68
N ALA A 548 -8.57 -5.41 -9.74
CA ALA A 548 -7.76 -4.32 -9.20
C ALA A 548 -6.92 -3.65 -10.28
N LEU A 549 -6.94 -2.32 -10.32
CA LEU A 549 -5.98 -1.53 -11.07
C LEU A 549 -4.64 -1.52 -10.33
N VAL A 550 -3.69 -2.30 -10.83
CA VAL A 550 -2.34 -2.42 -10.27
C VAL A 550 -1.53 -1.16 -10.54
N GLY A 551 -1.62 -0.63 -11.76
CA GLY A 551 -0.83 0.55 -12.12
C GLY A 551 -1.27 1.23 -13.40
N ARG A 552 -0.89 2.50 -13.51
CA ARG A 552 -0.98 3.30 -14.74
C ARG A 552 0.36 3.96 -15.02
N ALA A 553 0.78 3.95 -16.27
CA ALA A 553 2.07 4.52 -16.67
C ALA A 553 1.97 5.29 -17.99
N HIS A 554 2.88 6.24 -18.17
CA HIS A 554 3.25 6.71 -19.49
C HIS A 554 4.06 5.62 -20.19
N VAL A 555 3.88 5.50 -21.51
CA VAL A 555 4.63 4.54 -22.33
C VAL A 555 5.06 5.18 -23.65
N ALA A 556 6.34 5.05 -24.01
CA ALA A 556 6.87 5.55 -25.29
C ALA A 556 6.30 4.78 -26.48
N HIS A 557 6.18 5.46 -27.62
CA HIS A 557 6.00 4.80 -28.92
C HIS A 557 7.32 4.80 -29.70
N GLY A 558 7.39 3.97 -30.74
CA GLY A 558 8.60 3.78 -31.53
C GLY A 558 8.87 4.91 -32.53
N TYR A 559 10.14 5.18 -32.80
CA TYR A 559 10.60 6.21 -33.75
C TYR A 559 10.02 5.96 -35.16
N GLY A 560 9.51 7.03 -35.77
CA GLY A 560 8.85 6.99 -37.08
C GLY A 560 7.34 6.68 -37.02
N SER A 561 6.80 6.46 -35.82
CA SER A 561 5.34 6.26 -35.61
C SER A 561 4.59 7.57 -35.41
N SER A 562 5.30 8.62 -34.97
CA SER A 562 4.75 9.94 -34.67
C SER A 562 3.95 10.54 -35.83
N ASP A 563 2.88 11.24 -35.49
CA ASP A 563 2.25 12.21 -36.40
C ASP A 563 3.19 13.41 -36.60
N PRO A 564 3.54 13.78 -37.85
CA PRO A 564 4.35 14.98 -38.11
C PRO A 564 3.76 16.28 -37.54
N ALA A 565 2.44 16.36 -37.36
CA ALA A 565 1.75 17.51 -36.76
C ALA A 565 1.74 17.47 -35.23
N ASP A 566 1.82 16.28 -34.62
CA ASP A 566 1.88 16.10 -33.17
C ASP A 566 2.66 14.85 -32.79
N ARG A 567 3.94 15.04 -32.42
CA ARG A 567 4.85 13.96 -31.98
C ARG A 567 4.37 13.16 -30.76
N ARG A 568 3.27 13.56 -30.11
CA ARG A 568 2.68 12.79 -29.01
C ARG A 568 1.82 11.65 -29.53
N ARG A 569 1.28 11.78 -30.74
CA ARG A 569 0.31 10.84 -31.30
C ARG A 569 0.98 9.88 -32.26
N VAL A 570 0.55 8.62 -32.22
CA VAL A 570 0.91 7.64 -33.24
C VAL A 570 0.02 7.86 -34.46
N ARG A 571 0.62 7.86 -35.65
CA ARG A 571 -0.07 7.92 -36.94
C ARG A 571 0.05 6.60 -37.72
N THR A 572 1.13 5.86 -37.50
CA THR A 572 1.42 4.63 -38.22
C THR A 572 2.24 3.66 -37.36
N VAL A 573 2.11 2.38 -37.65
CA VAL A 573 2.75 1.26 -36.93
C VAL A 573 3.46 0.35 -37.92
N SER A 574 4.36 -0.51 -37.45
CA SER A 574 5.04 -1.49 -38.31
C SER A 574 5.45 -2.74 -37.53
N ASN A 575 5.35 -3.89 -38.20
CA ASN A 575 5.82 -5.16 -37.69
C ASN A 575 7.32 -5.37 -37.94
N ASP A 576 7.85 -5.05 -39.13
CA ASP A 576 9.20 -5.46 -39.54
C ASP A 576 10.12 -4.29 -39.95
N GLY A 577 11.44 -4.50 -39.84
CA GLY A 577 12.49 -3.68 -40.44
C GLY A 577 12.57 -2.22 -40.01
N SER A 578 11.95 -1.83 -38.89
CA SER A 578 11.87 -0.43 -38.44
C SER A 578 11.93 -0.28 -36.92
N ASN A 579 12.06 0.96 -36.45
CA ASN A 579 11.98 1.33 -35.03
C ASN A 579 10.56 1.73 -34.59
N MET A 580 9.57 1.58 -35.47
CA MET A 580 8.19 2.03 -35.23
C MET A 580 7.48 1.14 -34.20
N THR A 581 6.41 1.62 -33.60
CA THR A 581 5.56 0.82 -32.72
C THR A 581 5.02 -0.39 -33.47
N SER A 582 5.12 -1.56 -32.84
CA SER A 582 4.50 -2.80 -33.26
C SER A 582 3.27 -3.03 -32.38
N ILE A 583 2.14 -3.40 -32.98
CA ILE A 583 0.85 -3.55 -32.29
C ILE A 583 0.40 -5.00 -32.27
N GLY A 584 -0.57 -5.29 -31.40
CA GLY A 584 -1.14 -6.62 -31.24
C GLY A 584 -0.87 -7.23 -29.86
N VAL A 585 -1.08 -8.54 -29.76
CA VAL A 585 -0.96 -9.32 -28.54
C VAL A 585 0.46 -9.82 -28.31
N TYR A 586 0.98 -9.54 -27.12
CA TYR A 586 2.28 -10.01 -26.64
C TYR A 586 2.11 -10.88 -25.40
N VAL A 587 2.99 -11.87 -25.26
CA VAL A 587 3.20 -12.61 -24.00
C VAL A 587 4.49 -12.13 -23.35
N THR A 588 4.45 -11.86 -22.06
CA THR A 588 5.62 -11.42 -21.31
C THR A 588 6.50 -12.60 -20.90
N GLY A 589 7.82 -12.39 -20.91
CA GLY A 589 8.81 -13.35 -20.45
C GLY A 589 9.24 -13.12 -19.00
N ALA A 590 10.40 -13.65 -18.61
CA ALA A 590 11.00 -13.32 -17.32
C ALA A 590 11.57 -11.88 -17.31
N ALA A 591 11.51 -11.22 -16.15
CA ALA A 591 12.18 -9.95 -15.93
C ALA A 591 13.69 -10.17 -15.67
N THR A 592 14.55 -9.33 -16.24
CA THR A 592 16.01 -9.37 -16.02
C THR A 592 16.58 -7.96 -16.05
N GLN A 593 17.23 -7.54 -14.96
CA GLN A 593 17.92 -6.25 -14.85
C GLN A 593 17.03 -5.03 -15.20
N GLY A 594 15.77 -5.02 -14.75
CA GLY A 594 14.84 -3.90 -14.99
C GLY A 594 14.27 -3.82 -16.40
N ALA A 595 14.37 -4.90 -17.17
CA ALA A 595 13.70 -5.07 -18.46
C ALA A 595 13.00 -6.43 -18.52
N LEU A 596 11.98 -6.52 -19.37
CA LEU A 596 11.12 -7.67 -19.52
C LEU A 596 11.01 -8.02 -21.00
N ALA A 597 11.41 -9.23 -21.36
CA ALA A 597 11.25 -9.72 -22.72
C ALA A 597 9.76 -9.85 -23.07
N VAL A 598 9.42 -9.65 -24.35
CA VAL A 598 8.07 -9.89 -24.86
C VAL A 598 8.13 -10.64 -26.18
N SER A 599 7.18 -11.54 -26.38
CA SER A 599 7.01 -12.28 -27.63
C SER A 599 5.70 -11.87 -28.27
N GLY A 600 5.75 -11.35 -29.50
CA GLY A 600 4.55 -11.07 -30.28
C GLY A 600 3.97 -12.36 -30.85
N ILE A 601 2.70 -12.62 -30.58
CA ILE A 601 2.02 -13.88 -30.92
C ILE A 601 1.00 -13.74 -32.07
N GLU A 602 1.01 -12.62 -32.78
CA GLU A 602 0.14 -12.37 -33.94
C GLU A 602 0.95 -12.32 -35.24
N PRO A 603 0.90 -13.39 -36.06
CA PRO A 603 1.56 -13.44 -37.37
C PRO A 603 1.21 -12.24 -38.26
N GLY A 604 2.24 -11.57 -38.76
CA GLY A 604 2.11 -10.42 -39.63
C GLY A 604 1.88 -9.10 -38.90
N PHE A 605 1.60 -9.09 -37.58
CA PHE A 605 1.39 -7.86 -36.80
C PHE A 605 2.52 -7.56 -35.82
N ASN A 606 2.99 -8.58 -35.09
CA ASN A 606 4.08 -8.43 -34.13
C ASN A 606 5.02 -9.65 -34.03
N ASP A 607 4.92 -10.62 -34.94
CA ASP A 607 5.77 -11.81 -34.97
C ASP A 607 7.27 -11.52 -35.23
N ALA A 608 7.62 -10.29 -35.59
CA ALA A 608 9.02 -9.84 -35.69
C ALA A 608 9.55 -9.19 -34.39
N ALA A 609 8.74 -9.08 -33.32
CA ALA A 609 9.09 -8.35 -32.10
C ALA A 609 10.40 -8.81 -31.45
N GLU A 610 10.60 -10.13 -31.34
CA GLU A 610 11.80 -10.71 -30.73
C GLU A 610 13.07 -10.39 -31.56
N ARG A 611 13.00 -10.59 -32.89
CA ARG A 611 14.12 -10.25 -33.80
C ARG A 611 14.44 -8.76 -33.80
N ARG A 612 13.44 -7.91 -33.51
CA ARG A 612 13.59 -6.46 -33.35
C ARG A 612 14.07 -6.03 -31.96
N GLY A 613 14.21 -6.97 -31.02
CA GLY A 613 14.61 -6.69 -29.64
C GLY A 613 13.60 -5.85 -28.86
N ILE A 614 12.31 -5.91 -29.23
CA ILE A 614 11.23 -5.24 -28.51
C ILE A 614 11.11 -5.87 -27.12
N LYS A 615 10.99 -5.01 -26.11
CA LYS A 615 10.89 -5.39 -24.69
C LYS A 615 10.12 -4.32 -23.94
N VAL A 616 9.73 -4.59 -22.70
CA VAL A 616 9.35 -3.56 -21.73
C VAL A 616 10.59 -3.18 -20.94
N ALA A 617 10.84 -1.89 -20.76
CA ALA A 617 12.01 -1.43 -20.01
C ALA A 617 11.72 -0.12 -19.29
N VAL A 618 12.42 0.10 -18.18
CA VAL A 618 12.28 1.33 -17.39
C VAL A 618 13.11 2.47 -18.01
N SER A 619 12.59 3.70 -17.99
CA SER A 619 13.36 4.89 -18.35
C SER A 619 12.85 6.15 -17.65
N ASP A 620 13.79 6.98 -17.18
CA ASP A 620 13.47 8.31 -16.63
C ASP A 620 12.84 9.24 -17.68
N GLN A 621 13.12 8.99 -18.97
CA GLN A 621 12.70 9.82 -20.10
C GLN A 621 11.23 9.62 -20.51
N VAL A 622 10.50 8.79 -19.79
CA VAL A 622 9.07 8.54 -19.98
C VAL A 622 8.27 8.73 -18.69
N THR A 623 8.90 9.11 -17.58
CA THR A 623 8.22 9.43 -16.31
C THR A 623 7.22 10.57 -16.47
N ALA A 624 6.17 10.60 -15.65
CA ALA A 624 5.18 11.68 -15.67
C ALA A 624 5.82 13.07 -15.53
N SER A 625 6.88 13.10 -14.73
CA SER A 625 7.65 14.28 -14.45
C SER A 625 8.55 14.69 -15.64
N TYR A 626 9.13 13.76 -16.40
CA TYR A 626 9.84 14.09 -17.65
C TYR A 626 8.89 14.66 -18.69
N VAL A 627 7.69 14.08 -18.79
CA VAL A 627 6.61 14.57 -19.65
C VAL A 627 6.21 15.98 -19.26
N ALA A 628 6.09 16.28 -17.96
CA ALA A 628 5.74 17.62 -17.49
C ALA A 628 6.79 18.69 -17.89
N SER A 629 8.08 18.34 -17.95
CA SER A 629 9.14 19.28 -18.32
C SER A 629 9.41 19.37 -19.83
N HIS A 630 9.15 18.31 -20.59
CA HIS A 630 9.47 18.23 -22.03
C HIS A 630 8.23 18.18 -22.94
N GLY A 631 7.03 18.12 -22.36
CA GLY A 631 5.74 18.08 -23.04
C GLY A 631 5.37 16.72 -23.65
N ALA A 632 6.30 15.78 -23.77
CA ALA A 632 6.07 14.40 -24.23
C ALA A 632 7.26 13.51 -23.87
N PRO A 633 7.09 12.18 -23.73
CA PRO A 633 8.19 11.24 -23.63
C PRO A 633 9.11 11.25 -24.86
N VAL A 634 10.27 10.61 -24.72
CA VAL A 634 11.10 10.24 -25.88
C VAL A 634 10.41 9.14 -26.70
N GLU A 635 10.73 9.08 -27.99
CA GLU A 635 10.45 7.91 -28.82
C GLU A 635 11.49 6.82 -28.55
N SER A 636 11.08 5.55 -28.62
CA SER A 636 11.95 4.39 -28.44
C SER A 636 12.29 3.72 -29.77
N ASN A 637 13.11 2.67 -29.76
CA ASN A 637 13.29 1.79 -30.92
C ASN A 637 12.25 0.66 -30.95
N GLY A 638 10.98 0.97 -30.63
CA GLY A 638 9.89 0.01 -30.51
C GLY A 638 9.73 -0.58 -29.10
N THR A 639 10.72 -0.42 -28.21
CA THR A 639 10.64 -0.79 -26.80
C THR A 639 9.50 -0.07 -26.09
N PHE A 640 8.70 -0.79 -25.29
CA PHE A 640 7.74 -0.22 -24.36
C PHE A 640 8.49 0.38 -23.18
N LEU A 641 8.94 1.63 -23.33
CA LEU A 641 9.59 2.35 -22.24
C LEU A 641 8.53 2.82 -21.26
N VAL A 642 8.58 2.33 -20.03
CA VAL A 642 7.74 2.74 -18.90
C VAL A 642 8.52 3.61 -17.92
N GLY A 643 7.86 4.55 -17.26
CA GLY A 643 8.48 5.48 -16.31
C GLY A 643 9.14 4.75 -15.14
N SER A 644 10.32 5.22 -14.69
CA SER A 644 11.00 4.73 -13.48
C SER A 644 10.25 4.99 -12.18
N ASP A 645 9.25 5.86 -12.22
CA ASP A 645 8.34 6.16 -11.13
C ASP A 645 7.38 5.00 -10.79
N VAL A 646 7.11 4.10 -11.75
CA VAL A 646 6.19 2.94 -11.57
C VAL A 646 6.71 1.64 -12.19
N GLY A 647 7.68 1.73 -13.09
CA GLY A 647 8.16 0.66 -13.96
C GLY A 647 8.75 -0.57 -13.25
N PRO A 648 9.53 -0.44 -12.15
CA PRO A 648 10.09 -1.61 -11.46
C PRO A 648 9.03 -2.57 -10.91
N GLU A 649 8.08 -2.04 -10.12
CA GLU A 649 6.98 -2.83 -9.54
C GLU A 649 6.07 -3.39 -10.64
N LEU A 650 5.79 -2.58 -11.67
CA LEU A 650 4.97 -2.99 -12.80
C LEU A 650 5.60 -4.16 -13.55
N ILE A 651 6.89 -4.07 -13.90
CA ILE A 651 7.62 -5.12 -14.63
C ILE A 651 7.64 -6.44 -13.87
N GLU A 652 7.85 -6.40 -12.56
CA GLU A 652 7.80 -7.59 -11.72
C GLU A 652 6.40 -8.20 -11.74
N TYR A 653 5.36 -7.38 -11.57
CA TYR A 653 3.97 -7.84 -11.54
C TYR A 653 3.49 -8.46 -12.86
N ILE A 654 3.93 -7.93 -14.00
CA ILE A 654 3.53 -8.42 -15.32
C ILE A 654 4.50 -9.46 -15.88
N SER A 655 5.53 -9.85 -15.13
CA SER A 655 6.48 -10.85 -15.59
C SER A 655 5.85 -12.24 -15.67
N GLU A 656 6.48 -13.14 -16.44
CA GLU A 656 6.17 -14.57 -16.46
C GLU A 656 4.79 -14.93 -17.04
N GLY A 657 4.59 -14.64 -18.34
CA GLY A 657 3.49 -15.23 -19.10
C GLY A 657 2.16 -14.48 -19.03
N THR A 658 2.19 -13.18 -18.69
CA THR A 658 1.00 -12.32 -18.72
C THR A 658 0.78 -11.70 -20.11
N LEU A 659 -0.41 -11.15 -20.34
CA LEU A 659 -0.76 -10.53 -21.62
C LEU A 659 -0.41 -9.05 -21.63
N LEU A 660 0.27 -8.60 -22.69
CA LEU A 660 0.41 -7.20 -23.05
C LEU A 660 -0.25 -6.93 -24.40
N LEU A 661 -1.28 -6.10 -24.41
CA LEU A 661 -1.95 -5.61 -25.62
C LEU A 661 -1.40 -4.23 -26.00
N ALA A 662 -0.71 -4.15 -27.13
CA ALA A 662 -0.32 -2.90 -27.75
C ALA A 662 -1.40 -2.46 -28.74
N TYR A 663 -2.28 -1.54 -28.34
CA TYR A 663 -3.44 -1.13 -29.12
C TYR A 663 -3.18 0.15 -29.93
N PHE A 664 -3.56 0.13 -31.21
CA PHE A 664 -3.74 1.29 -32.08
C PHE A 664 -4.86 0.96 -33.08
N PRO A 665 -5.75 1.89 -33.47
CA PRO A 665 -6.87 1.63 -34.38
C PRO A 665 -6.41 1.47 -35.85
N ASP A 666 -5.49 0.54 -36.10
CA ASP A 666 -5.06 0.15 -37.43
C ASP A 666 -6.15 -0.69 -38.11
N SER A 667 -6.63 -0.23 -39.26
CA SER A 667 -7.72 -0.89 -39.99
C SER A 667 -7.44 -2.35 -40.35
N ARG A 668 -6.17 -2.71 -40.60
CA ARG A 668 -5.80 -4.09 -40.94
C ARG A 668 -5.87 -4.96 -39.70
N TRP A 669 -5.33 -4.52 -38.57
CA TRP A 669 -5.40 -5.27 -37.30
C TRP A 669 -6.85 -5.44 -36.84
N MET A 670 -7.64 -4.37 -36.87
CA MET A 670 -9.06 -4.40 -36.48
C MET A 670 -9.92 -5.37 -37.31
N THR A 671 -9.50 -5.73 -38.53
CA THR A 671 -10.25 -6.61 -39.43
C THR A 671 -9.66 -8.01 -39.58
N GLN A 672 -8.36 -8.20 -39.31
CA GLN A 672 -7.66 -9.45 -39.58
C GLN A 672 -7.08 -10.13 -38.33
N SER A 673 -6.98 -9.43 -37.19
CA SER A 673 -6.51 -10.03 -35.92
C SER A 673 -7.33 -11.24 -35.55
N GLU A 674 -6.67 -12.32 -35.14
CA GLU A 674 -7.33 -13.57 -34.77
C GLU A 674 -7.97 -13.47 -33.37
N TYR A 675 -7.37 -12.66 -32.48
CA TYR A 675 -7.87 -12.38 -31.13
C TYR A 675 -9.07 -11.41 -31.09
N LEU A 676 -9.44 -10.83 -32.23
CA LEU A 676 -10.64 -10.01 -32.40
C LEU A 676 -11.78 -10.70 -33.14
N ARG A 677 -11.63 -11.96 -33.57
CA ARG A 677 -12.67 -12.67 -34.33
C ARG A 677 -13.89 -13.03 -33.50
#